data_AF-A0A134BYL2-F1
#
_entry.id   AF-A0A134BYL2-F1
#
_cell.length_a   1.000
_cell.length_b   1.000
_cell.length_c   1.000
_cell.angle_alpha   90.00
_cell.angle_beta   90.00
_cell.angle_gamma   90.00
#
_symmetry.space_group_name_H-M   'P 1'
#
loop_
_entity.id
_entity.type
_entity.pdbx_description
1 polymer ?
#
loop_
_entity_poly.entity_id
_entity_poly.type
_entity_poly.pdbx_seq_one_letter_code
_entity_poly.pdbx_strand_id
1 'polypeptide(L)'
;MREELQSDKNLQQFFYGQLEVWEDARQRFHDLADVTVKDFGMVRLQFNSARMVSTGAKIDKKTLQKRACFLCAQNRPAVQTSLPFGDDFEILINPFPILPIHFTIPARIHQPQSIQGHYGAMHRLLMEHPGLTVFYNGPKCGASAPDHMHLQAGTGCVLPLQASWKKLSEQMEVICELSGGDRLGAIDGFCCPLFAIVCKSSENNEKLFEQLYKAMPMREDETEPMMNIVSWRDGEEYIFVIIPRKKHRPDCYFAEGEAQTLVSPGALDMSGLIITPRPEDFQKLSAEDAEAIIVECGIGRDTMSQIIERLKRQFIEEQTVLSIFHQKQPNVSVGIVSAQKLAFTLNSPYEVEGQIVIGKQEVLLVDGMILWNGKKCDRLSFLPHTADASFSLEDVTIGINFHWERKEVQTFLGILRFVVDGDHIHAINELPVERYLESVISSEMSATSSLELLKAHAVISRSWLLAQMEKRKRIGEENKKRPSYMKTDDELIRWYDREDHTLFDVCADDHCQRYQGITKETSPHVKEAIRQTSGQVLTSRGEICDARFSKSCGGVMEEFQYCWEDTPKNYLVALADTPNEHVFPDLRIEKEADKWIRTAPESFCNTHDTHVLSQVLNDYDQETTDFYRWQVDYTQQELGALILKKTQIDFGQILDLQAVERGKSGRICKLRIVGTKRTFTIGKELEIRRALSESHLYSSAFVVDRVGMDANGVPQRFHIIGAGWGHGVGLCQIGAAVMGEQGYLYNQILQHYYPGAAVSRLY
;
A
#
# COMPACT_ATOMS: atom_id res chain seq x y z
N MET A 1 9.08 -34.58 4.03
CA MET A 1 10.19 -35.55 4.22
C MET A 1 10.64 -36.24 2.93
N ARG A 2 9.83 -37.03 2.20
CA ARG A 2 10.30 -37.67 0.93
C ARG A 2 10.64 -36.67 -0.18
N GLU A 3 9.86 -35.60 -0.32
CA GLU A 3 10.11 -34.53 -1.31
C GLU A 3 11.30 -33.64 -0.91
N GLU A 4 11.41 -33.24 0.36
CA GLU A 4 12.58 -32.51 0.91
C GLU A 4 13.90 -33.28 0.72
N LEU A 5 13.89 -34.59 0.92
CA LEU A 5 15.07 -35.45 0.68
C LEU A 5 15.43 -35.54 -0.81
N GLN A 6 14.49 -35.30 -1.72
CA GLN A 6 14.71 -35.35 -3.16
C GLN A 6 15.18 -34.01 -3.72
N SER A 7 14.66 -32.89 -3.20
CA SER A 7 15.11 -31.54 -3.57
C SER A 7 16.57 -31.31 -3.15
N ASP A 8 16.94 -31.67 -1.93
CA ASP A 8 18.33 -31.56 -1.45
C ASP A 8 19.30 -32.40 -2.29
N LYS A 9 18.87 -33.58 -2.75
CA LYS A 9 19.65 -34.41 -3.68
C LYS A 9 19.85 -33.71 -5.03
N ASN A 10 18.81 -33.10 -5.59
CA ASN A 10 18.92 -32.37 -6.85
C ASN A 10 19.88 -31.18 -6.73
N LEU A 11 19.82 -30.43 -5.63
CA LEU A 11 20.72 -29.30 -5.38
C LEU A 11 22.18 -29.74 -5.21
N GLN A 12 22.41 -30.84 -4.50
CA GLN A 12 23.75 -31.43 -4.37
C GLN A 12 24.28 -31.96 -5.71
N GLN A 13 23.44 -32.62 -6.52
CA GLN A 13 23.82 -33.07 -7.86
C GLN A 13 24.19 -31.90 -8.77
N PHE A 14 23.42 -30.82 -8.74
CA PHE A 14 23.74 -29.59 -9.46
C PHE A 14 25.10 -29.03 -9.01
N PHE A 15 25.34 -28.94 -7.70
CA PHE A 15 26.60 -28.44 -7.15
C PHE A 15 27.81 -29.27 -7.61
N TYR A 16 27.80 -30.58 -7.39
CA TYR A 16 28.93 -31.44 -7.76
C TYR A 16 29.11 -31.53 -9.28
N GLY A 17 28.01 -31.60 -10.04
CA GLY A 17 28.06 -31.59 -11.51
C GLY A 17 28.66 -30.30 -12.07
N GLN A 18 28.42 -29.15 -11.43
CA GLN A 18 29.10 -27.90 -11.79
C GLN A 18 30.59 -27.93 -11.50
N LEU A 19 31.01 -28.49 -10.36
CA LEU A 19 32.43 -28.64 -10.05
C LEU A 19 33.14 -29.59 -11.03
N GLU A 20 32.47 -30.62 -11.56
CA GLU A 20 33.03 -31.55 -12.56
C GLU A 20 33.38 -30.89 -13.90
N VAL A 21 32.70 -29.79 -14.26
CA VAL A 21 32.93 -29.09 -15.54
C VAL A 21 33.69 -27.77 -15.38
N TRP A 22 33.71 -27.18 -14.18
CA TRP A 22 34.35 -25.89 -13.92
C TRP A 22 35.62 -26.03 -13.05
N GLU A 23 36.76 -26.18 -13.70
CA GLU A 23 38.07 -26.43 -13.06
C GLU A 23 38.48 -25.34 -12.04
N ASP A 24 38.43 -24.07 -12.44
CA ASP A 24 38.78 -22.95 -11.54
C ASP A 24 37.93 -22.91 -10.26
N ALA A 25 36.62 -23.17 -10.39
CA ALA A 25 35.73 -23.22 -9.23
C ALA A 25 36.08 -24.42 -8.35
N ARG A 26 36.27 -25.62 -8.94
CA ARG A 26 36.68 -26.83 -8.22
C ARG A 26 37.95 -26.62 -7.42
N GLN A 27 38.98 -26.00 -8.02
CA GLN A 27 40.24 -25.74 -7.32
C GLN A 27 40.01 -24.85 -6.09
N ARG A 28 39.19 -23.79 -6.19
CA ARG A 28 38.90 -22.92 -5.04
C ARG A 28 38.10 -23.61 -3.94
N PHE A 29 37.21 -24.54 -4.28
CA PHE A 29 36.55 -25.39 -3.28
C PHE A 29 37.51 -26.40 -2.63
N HIS A 30 38.47 -26.92 -3.40
CA HIS A 30 39.55 -27.75 -2.85
C HIS A 30 40.42 -26.94 -1.89
N ASP A 31 40.90 -25.77 -2.30
CA ASP A 31 41.71 -24.88 -1.47
C ASP A 31 40.95 -24.45 -0.20
N LEU A 32 39.62 -24.29 -0.29
CA LEU A 32 38.77 -24.01 0.87
C LEU A 32 38.78 -25.15 1.91
N ALA A 33 38.89 -26.41 1.49
CA ALA A 33 38.89 -27.55 2.41
C ALA A 33 40.12 -27.56 3.33
N ASP A 34 41.24 -26.97 2.87
CA ASP A 34 42.53 -26.94 3.57
C ASP A 34 42.80 -25.60 4.29
N VAL A 35 41.81 -24.71 4.40
CA VAL A 35 42.00 -23.40 5.03
C VAL A 35 42.30 -23.52 6.52
N THR A 36 43.17 -22.62 7.01
CA THR A 36 43.48 -22.53 8.43
C THR A 36 42.43 -21.70 9.17
N VAL A 37 42.08 -22.16 10.36
CA VAL A 37 41.04 -21.55 11.22
C VAL A 37 41.60 -21.26 12.61
N LYS A 38 41.22 -20.12 13.20
CA LYS A 38 41.35 -19.84 14.64
C LYS A 38 39.95 -19.74 15.23
N ASP A 39 39.64 -20.54 16.24
CA ASP A 39 38.34 -20.51 16.91
C ASP A 39 38.47 -19.86 18.30
N PHE A 40 37.73 -18.78 18.51
CA PHE A 40 37.66 -18.03 19.77
C PHE A 40 36.31 -18.19 20.48
N GLY A 41 35.50 -19.19 20.08
CA GLY A 41 34.16 -19.41 20.60
C GLY A 41 33.11 -18.62 19.82
N MET A 42 32.88 -17.36 20.20
CA MET A 42 31.84 -16.52 19.55
C MET A 42 32.27 -15.99 18.17
N VAL A 43 33.58 -15.96 17.94
CA VAL A 43 34.18 -15.55 16.67
C VAL A 43 35.19 -16.61 16.21
N ARG A 44 35.20 -16.88 14.91
CA ARG A 44 36.09 -17.81 14.23
C ARG A 44 36.71 -17.09 13.04
N LEU A 45 38.03 -17.07 12.96
CA LEU A 45 38.76 -16.54 11.81
C LEU A 45 39.01 -17.66 10.79
N GLN A 46 38.81 -17.38 9.51
CA GLN A 46 39.17 -18.25 8.40
C GLN A 46 40.15 -17.54 7.48
N PHE A 47 41.35 -18.09 7.31
CA PHE A 47 42.29 -17.61 6.30
C PHE A 47 41.92 -18.15 4.93
N ASN A 48 41.48 -17.26 4.03
CA ASN A 48 41.06 -17.65 2.68
C ASN A 48 41.50 -16.59 1.66
N SER A 49 42.65 -16.84 1.04
CA SER A 49 43.28 -15.94 0.07
C SER A 49 42.46 -15.72 -1.20
N ALA A 50 41.62 -16.69 -1.59
CA ALA A 50 40.74 -16.56 -2.75
C ALA A 50 39.73 -15.40 -2.61
N ARG A 51 39.50 -14.91 -1.39
CA ARG A 51 38.58 -13.80 -1.10
C ARG A 51 39.19 -12.42 -1.34
N MET A 52 40.47 -12.30 -1.69
CA MET A 52 41.15 -11.03 -1.93
C MET A 52 40.39 -10.12 -2.92
N VAL A 53 39.92 -10.68 -4.04
CA VAL A 53 39.21 -9.93 -5.09
C VAL A 53 37.88 -9.37 -4.58
N SER A 54 37.10 -10.20 -3.88
CA SER A 54 35.81 -9.77 -3.34
C SER A 54 36.00 -8.76 -2.20
N THR A 55 36.87 -9.04 -1.25
CA THR A 55 37.12 -8.17 -0.09
C THR A 55 37.62 -6.79 -0.53
N GLY A 56 38.53 -6.74 -1.53
CA GLY A 56 39.09 -5.49 -2.07
C GLY A 56 38.17 -4.71 -3.02
N ALA A 57 37.00 -5.24 -3.39
CA ALA A 57 36.15 -4.63 -4.41
C ALA A 57 35.65 -3.23 -3.99
N LYS A 58 35.72 -2.28 -4.92
CA LYS A 58 35.13 -0.94 -4.78
C LYS A 58 33.67 -0.97 -5.25
N ILE A 59 32.79 -0.34 -4.47
CA ILE A 59 31.35 -0.29 -4.74
C ILE A 59 30.84 1.12 -5.08
N ASP A 60 31.75 2.06 -5.37
CA ASP A 60 31.36 3.42 -5.75
C ASP A 60 30.71 3.45 -7.14
N LYS A 61 29.78 4.40 -7.34
CA LYS A 61 28.98 4.53 -8.57
C LYS A 61 29.84 4.62 -9.84
N LYS A 62 31.01 5.27 -9.78
CA LYS A 62 31.89 5.43 -10.95
C LYS A 62 32.55 4.11 -11.33
N THR A 63 32.94 3.30 -10.36
CA THR A 63 33.48 1.95 -10.60
C THR A 63 32.40 1.00 -11.11
N LEU A 64 31.20 1.03 -10.53
CA LEU A 64 30.08 0.17 -10.93
C LEU A 64 29.62 0.43 -12.38
N GLN A 65 29.50 1.69 -12.80
CA GLN A 65 29.11 2.04 -14.17
C GLN A 65 30.09 1.55 -15.24
N LYS A 66 31.33 1.25 -14.87
CA LYS A 66 32.39 0.82 -15.79
C LYS A 66 32.56 -0.69 -15.87
N ARG A 67 31.94 -1.46 -14.99
CA ARG A 67 32.03 -2.93 -14.98
C ARG A 67 30.75 -3.55 -15.50
N ALA A 68 30.86 -4.59 -16.32
CA ALA A 68 29.72 -5.45 -16.62
C ALA A 68 29.29 -6.19 -15.35
N CYS A 69 27.98 -6.25 -15.08
CA CYS A 69 27.48 -6.95 -13.89
C CYS A 69 27.68 -8.46 -14.05
N PHE A 70 28.53 -9.05 -13.20
CA PHE A 70 28.91 -10.47 -13.23
C PHE A 70 27.78 -11.42 -12.82
N LEU A 71 26.66 -10.89 -12.29
CA LEU A 71 25.47 -11.65 -11.94
C LEU A 71 24.46 -11.74 -13.09
N CYS A 72 24.56 -10.92 -14.14
CA CYS A 72 23.71 -11.04 -15.33
C CYS A 72 24.13 -12.24 -16.18
N ALA A 73 23.15 -13.02 -16.65
CA ALA A 73 23.39 -14.23 -17.43
C ALA A 73 24.37 -14.03 -18.61
N GLN A 74 24.25 -12.92 -19.35
CA GLN A 74 25.14 -12.64 -20.49
C GLN A 74 26.61 -12.36 -20.13
N ASN A 75 26.91 -12.06 -18.87
CA ASN A 75 28.25 -11.70 -18.40
C ASN A 75 28.90 -12.81 -17.55
N ARG A 76 28.18 -13.90 -17.27
CA ARG A 76 28.68 -15.04 -16.51
C ARG A 76 29.62 -15.89 -17.39
N PRO A 77 30.60 -16.61 -16.81
CA PRO A 77 31.37 -17.60 -17.55
C PRO A 77 30.44 -18.63 -18.21
N ALA A 78 30.67 -18.95 -19.48
CA ALA A 78 29.80 -19.87 -20.24
C ALA A 78 29.69 -21.28 -19.62
N VAL A 79 30.68 -21.68 -18.81
CA VAL A 79 30.69 -22.95 -18.07
C VAL A 79 29.78 -22.95 -16.84
N GLN A 80 29.45 -21.77 -16.30
CA GLN A 80 28.58 -21.61 -15.15
C GLN A 80 27.12 -21.82 -15.57
N THR A 81 26.53 -22.93 -15.16
CA THR A 81 25.10 -23.18 -15.36
C THR A 81 24.28 -22.71 -14.16
N SER A 82 22.96 -22.63 -14.35
CA SER A 82 22.01 -22.21 -13.33
C SER A 82 20.94 -23.27 -13.09
N LEU A 83 20.44 -23.31 -11.86
CA LEU A 83 19.24 -24.05 -11.49
C LEU A 83 18.10 -23.04 -11.24
N PRO A 84 16.96 -23.11 -11.95
CA PRO A 84 15.81 -22.24 -11.69
C PRO A 84 15.31 -22.30 -10.24
N PHE A 85 14.94 -21.16 -9.65
CA PHE A 85 14.27 -21.10 -8.34
C PHE A 85 13.10 -20.10 -8.38
N GLY A 86 11.88 -20.63 -8.48
CA GLY A 86 10.70 -19.84 -8.83
C GLY A 86 10.85 -19.06 -10.14
N ASP A 87 10.02 -18.04 -10.31
CA ASP A 87 10.04 -17.19 -11.51
C ASP A 87 11.03 -16.03 -11.41
N ASP A 88 11.55 -15.75 -10.21
CA ASP A 88 12.31 -14.53 -9.93
C ASP A 88 13.82 -14.75 -9.83
N PHE A 89 14.26 -15.97 -9.46
CA PHE A 89 15.66 -16.25 -9.10
C PHE A 89 16.23 -17.44 -9.86
N GLU A 90 17.55 -17.52 -9.82
CA GLU A 90 18.34 -18.68 -10.24
C GLU A 90 19.37 -19.02 -9.16
N ILE A 91 19.69 -20.29 -8.97
CA ILE A 91 20.73 -20.76 -8.07
C ILE A 91 21.99 -21.06 -8.89
N LEU A 92 23.11 -20.45 -8.50
CA LEU A 92 24.43 -20.65 -9.09
C LEU A 92 25.39 -21.17 -8.03
N ILE A 93 26.38 -21.98 -8.40
CA ILE A 93 27.53 -22.19 -7.50
C ILE A 93 28.27 -20.87 -7.32
N ASN A 94 28.73 -20.59 -6.10
CA ASN A 94 29.56 -19.42 -5.81
C ASN A 94 31.03 -19.77 -6.10
N PRO A 95 31.67 -19.19 -7.13
CA PRO A 95 33.04 -19.55 -7.51
C PRO A 95 34.11 -18.97 -6.57
N PHE A 96 33.73 -18.23 -5.54
CA PHE A 96 34.63 -17.73 -4.48
C PHE A 96 34.09 -18.14 -3.11
N PRO A 97 34.15 -19.44 -2.79
CA PRO A 97 33.43 -20.00 -1.65
C PRO A 97 34.04 -19.60 -0.31
N ILE A 98 33.20 -19.74 0.71
CA ILE A 98 33.48 -19.47 2.13
C ILE A 98 32.99 -20.67 2.96
N LEU A 99 31.87 -21.25 2.52
CA LEU A 99 31.26 -22.47 3.03
C LEU A 99 31.60 -23.65 2.10
N PRO A 100 31.72 -24.89 2.63
CA PRO A 100 32.04 -26.08 1.83
C PRO A 100 31.10 -26.32 0.64
N ILE A 101 29.82 -25.99 0.81
CA ILE A 101 28.87 -25.83 -0.27
C ILE A 101 28.38 -24.38 -0.21
N HIS A 102 28.51 -23.64 -1.31
CA HIS A 102 28.17 -22.22 -1.36
C HIS A 102 27.55 -21.85 -2.71
N PHE A 103 26.39 -21.20 -2.64
CA PHE A 103 25.61 -20.72 -3.76
C PHE A 103 25.47 -19.20 -3.75
N THR A 104 25.37 -18.63 -4.95
CA THR A 104 24.91 -17.27 -5.20
C THR A 104 23.58 -17.37 -5.92
N ILE A 105 22.56 -16.65 -5.43
CA ILE A 105 21.18 -16.79 -5.88
C ILE A 105 20.71 -15.42 -6.41
N PRO A 106 21.12 -15.01 -7.63
CA PRO A 106 20.73 -13.73 -8.19
C PRO A 106 19.30 -13.73 -8.72
N ALA A 107 18.66 -12.56 -8.67
CA ALA A 107 17.43 -12.32 -9.40
C ALA A 107 17.68 -12.47 -10.91
N ARG A 108 16.70 -12.96 -11.66
CA ARG A 108 16.81 -13.14 -13.12
C ARG A 108 16.91 -11.80 -13.86
N ILE A 109 16.22 -10.80 -13.33
CA ILE A 109 16.21 -9.44 -13.86
C ILE A 109 17.28 -8.62 -13.13
N HIS A 110 18.07 -7.86 -13.89
CA HIS A 110 19.02 -6.91 -13.32
C HIS A 110 18.26 -5.78 -12.61
N GLN A 111 18.40 -5.72 -11.29
CA GLN A 111 17.73 -4.73 -10.45
C GLN A 111 18.59 -4.43 -9.21
N PRO A 112 18.52 -3.24 -8.61
CA PRO A 112 19.32 -2.90 -7.44
C PRO A 112 19.18 -3.90 -6.29
N GLN A 113 20.25 -4.10 -5.52
CA GLN A 113 20.23 -4.93 -4.31
C GLN A 113 19.23 -4.32 -3.30
N SER A 114 18.18 -5.07 -2.96
CA SER A 114 17.19 -4.69 -1.96
C SER A 114 16.40 -5.91 -1.48
N ILE A 115 16.34 -6.12 -0.18
CA ILE A 115 15.61 -7.26 0.40
C ILE A 115 14.09 -7.03 0.40
N GLN A 116 13.65 -5.78 0.33
CA GLN A 116 12.23 -5.46 0.31
C GLN A 116 11.56 -6.06 -0.93
N GLY A 117 10.46 -6.79 -0.73
CA GLY A 117 9.78 -7.56 -1.79
C GLY A 117 10.40 -8.93 -2.11
N HIS A 118 11.59 -9.24 -1.59
CA HIS A 118 12.30 -10.49 -1.88
C HIS A 118 12.58 -11.33 -0.61
N TYR A 119 12.35 -10.80 0.59
CA TYR A 119 12.60 -11.48 1.87
C TYR A 119 11.96 -12.88 1.95
N GLY A 120 10.72 -13.04 1.46
CA GLY A 120 10.00 -14.32 1.43
C GLY A 120 10.73 -15.44 0.67
N ALA A 121 11.59 -15.10 -0.29
CA ALA A 121 12.40 -16.07 -1.02
C ALA A 121 13.39 -16.82 -0.09
N MET A 122 13.88 -16.20 0.99
CA MET A 122 14.72 -16.86 1.98
C MET A 122 13.97 -17.96 2.72
N HIS A 123 12.70 -17.74 3.06
CA HIS A 123 11.85 -18.75 3.69
C HIS A 123 11.55 -19.89 2.72
N ARG A 124 11.20 -19.58 1.46
CA ARG A 124 10.98 -20.60 0.42
C ARG A 124 12.21 -21.49 0.20
N LEU A 125 13.41 -20.91 0.18
CA LEU A 125 14.66 -21.69 0.08
C LEU A 125 14.81 -22.67 1.25
N LEU A 126 14.48 -22.28 2.47
CA LEU A 126 14.56 -23.16 3.64
C LEU A 126 13.46 -24.24 3.66
N MET A 127 12.29 -23.96 3.07
CA MET A 127 11.25 -24.98 2.90
C MET A 127 11.67 -26.02 1.86
N GLU A 128 12.19 -25.58 0.72
CA GLU A 128 12.63 -26.48 -0.36
C GLU A 128 13.92 -27.21 0.00
N HIS A 129 14.81 -26.56 0.76
CA HIS A 129 16.13 -27.06 1.12
C HIS A 129 16.45 -26.85 2.62
N PRO A 130 15.90 -27.68 3.51
CA PRO A 130 16.06 -27.58 4.97
C PRO A 130 17.52 -27.52 5.46
N GLY A 131 18.46 -28.13 4.73
CA GLY A 131 19.87 -28.19 5.12
C GLY A 131 20.68 -26.92 4.83
N LEU A 132 20.08 -25.91 4.20
CA LEU A 132 20.75 -24.65 3.87
C LEU A 132 20.75 -23.68 5.05
N THR A 133 21.83 -22.90 5.12
CA THR A 133 21.83 -21.58 5.73
C THR A 133 21.73 -20.55 4.61
N VAL A 134 20.69 -19.73 4.64
CA VAL A 134 20.43 -18.68 3.64
C VAL A 134 20.80 -17.34 4.24
N PHE A 135 21.44 -16.47 3.47
CA PHE A 135 21.91 -15.20 3.99
C PHE A 135 21.89 -14.09 2.95
N TYR A 136 21.81 -12.86 3.45
CA TYR A 136 21.69 -11.64 2.67
C TYR A 136 22.65 -10.57 3.18
N ASN A 137 23.25 -9.85 2.24
CA ASN A 137 24.07 -8.67 2.48
C ASN A 137 23.38 -7.46 1.85
N GLY A 138 23.05 -6.45 2.65
CA GLY A 138 22.55 -5.18 2.10
C GLY A 138 23.58 -4.49 1.18
N PRO A 139 23.16 -3.48 0.38
CA PRO A 139 23.98 -2.82 -0.64
C PRO A 139 25.34 -2.34 -0.14
N LYS A 140 25.38 -1.85 1.10
CA LYS A 140 26.57 -1.35 1.78
C LYS A 140 27.01 -2.27 2.93
N CYS A 141 26.84 -3.58 2.81
CA CYS A 141 27.25 -4.54 3.83
C CYS A 141 28.23 -5.55 3.23
N GLY A 142 29.48 -5.51 3.65
CA GLY A 142 30.52 -6.40 3.13
C GLY A 142 30.85 -6.16 1.65
N ALA A 143 31.19 -7.23 0.93
CA ALA A 143 31.56 -7.21 -0.49
C ALA A 143 30.37 -7.49 -1.43
N SER A 144 29.16 -7.07 -1.05
CA SER A 144 27.94 -7.26 -1.86
C SER A 144 28.04 -6.52 -3.22
N ALA A 145 27.36 -7.04 -4.24
CA ALA A 145 27.12 -6.32 -5.49
C ALA A 145 25.85 -5.44 -5.33
N PRO A 146 25.97 -4.11 -5.14
CA PRO A 146 24.81 -3.27 -4.89
C PRO A 146 23.91 -3.07 -6.12
N ASP A 147 24.42 -3.40 -7.30
CA ASP A 147 23.77 -3.20 -8.59
C ASP A 147 22.88 -4.36 -9.05
N HIS A 148 22.92 -5.52 -8.38
CA HIS A 148 22.10 -6.68 -8.75
C HIS A 148 21.62 -7.47 -7.52
N MET A 149 20.31 -7.51 -7.31
CA MET A 149 19.66 -8.28 -6.25
C MET A 149 20.08 -9.75 -6.23
N HIS A 150 20.64 -10.20 -5.12
CA HIS A 150 20.99 -11.60 -4.91
C HIS A 150 20.93 -12.00 -3.43
N LEU A 151 20.57 -13.26 -3.21
CA LEU A 151 20.76 -13.97 -1.95
C LEU A 151 22.01 -14.85 -2.05
N GLN A 152 22.45 -15.38 -0.93
CA GLN A 152 23.47 -16.42 -0.88
C GLN A 152 22.99 -17.54 0.01
N ALA A 153 23.47 -18.76 -0.22
CA ALA A 153 23.16 -19.88 0.65
C ALA A 153 24.34 -20.84 0.71
N GLY A 154 24.41 -21.65 1.75
CA GLY A 154 25.39 -22.71 1.81
C GLY A 154 25.15 -23.68 2.96
N THR A 155 25.98 -24.71 3.03
CA THR A 155 25.91 -25.73 4.07
C THR A 155 27.30 -26.34 4.32
N GLY A 156 27.39 -27.24 5.29
CA GLY A 156 28.64 -27.91 5.68
C GLY A 156 29.49 -27.13 6.69
N CYS A 157 29.00 -26.02 7.22
CA CYS A 157 29.67 -25.27 8.29
C CYS A 157 28.62 -24.69 9.24
N VAL A 158 28.75 -24.96 10.53
CA VAL A 158 27.94 -24.33 11.58
C VAL A 158 28.60 -23.02 11.98
N LEU A 159 27.88 -21.91 11.78
CA LEU A 159 28.34 -20.57 12.15
C LEU A 159 28.38 -20.40 13.67
N PRO A 160 29.30 -19.59 14.23
CA PRO A 160 29.33 -19.33 15.68
C PRO A 160 27.99 -18.82 16.25
N LEU A 161 27.27 -17.99 15.49
CA LEU A 161 25.90 -17.57 15.82
C LEU A 161 24.92 -18.75 15.92
N GLN A 162 24.95 -19.69 14.98
CA GLN A 162 24.10 -20.89 15.00
C GLN A 162 24.49 -21.83 16.15
N ALA A 163 25.79 -22.02 16.39
CA ALA A 163 26.28 -22.82 17.51
C ALA A 163 25.86 -22.23 18.88
N SER A 164 25.74 -20.91 18.96
CA SER A 164 25.30 -20.19 20.16
C SER A 164 23.79 -20.05 20.27
N TRP A 165 23.02 -20.45 19.24
CA TRP A 165 21.61 -20.13 19.11
C TRP A 165 20.78 -20.55 20.32
N LYS A 166 20.95 -21.78 20.82
CA LYS A 166 20.20 -22.29 21.97
C LYS A 166 20.30 -21.35 23.19
N LYS A 167 21.51 -20.88 23.50
CA LYS A 167 21.75 -19.95 24.61
C LYS A 167 21.16 -18.57 24.31
N LEU A 168 21.33 -18.09 23.07
CA LEU A 168 20.84 -16.78 22.65
C LEU A 168 19.31 -16.72 22.64
N SER A 169 18.64 -17.78 22.19
CA SER A 169 17.17 -17.88 22.15
C SER A 169 16.55 -17.89 23.55
N GLU A 170 17.23 -18.47 24.55
CA GLU A 170 16.81 -18.44 25.96
C GLU A 170 16.92 -17.03 26.57
N GLN A 171 17.79 -16.18 26.03
CA GLN A 171 18.03 -14.80 26.48
C GLN A 171 17.27 -13.75 25.67
N MET A 172 16.49 -14.17 24.67
CA MET A 172 15.80 -13.28 23.75
C MET A 172 14.65 -12.56 24.46
N GLU A 173 14.67 -11.21 24.46
CA GLU A 173 13.51 -10.41 24.86
C GLU A 173 12.47 -10.47 23.73
N VAL A 174 11.34 -11.12 23.96
CA VAL A 174 10.23 -11.13 23.00
C VAL A 174 9.60 -9.74 22.94
N ILE A 175 9.63 -9.12 21.76
CA ILE A 175 9.05 -7.80 21.50
C ILE A 175 7.60 -7.96 21.01
N CYS A 176 7.37 -8.95 20.16
CA CYS A 176 6.06 -9.28 19.62
C CYS A 176 5.91 -10.79 19.44
N GLU A 177 4.70 -11.27 19.67
CA GLU A 177 4.28 -12.64 19.42
C GLU A 177 2.93 -12.63 18.69
N LEU A 178 2.84 -13.41 17.61
CA LEU A 178 1.64 -13.61 16.80
C LEU A 178 0.98 -14.96 17.14
N SER A 179 -0.23 -15.18 16.63
CA SER A 179 -0.91 -16.47 16.77
C SER A 179 -0.07 -17.61 16.20
N GLY A 180 0.05 -18.72 16.95
CA GLY A 180 0.85 -19.88 16.55
C GLY A 180 2.28 -19.93 17.11
N GLY A 181 2.69 -18.94 17.91
CA GLY A 181 4.01 -18.90 18.58
C GLY A 181 5.13 -18.25 17.76
N ASP A 182 4.76 -17.64 16.62
CA ASP A 182 5.67 -16.89 15.75
C ASP A 182 6.02 -15.56 16.43
N ARG A 183 7.31 -15.29 16.61
CA ARG A 183 7.78 -14.22 17.50
C ARG A 183 8.95 -13.44 16.92
N LEU A 184 8.94 -12.14 17.18
CA LEU A 184 10.06 -11.21 16.96
C LEU A 184 10.65 -10.85 18.32
N GLY A 185 11.96 -11.04 18.47
CA GLY A 185 12.67 -10.72 19.69
C GLY A 185 14.01 -10.03 19.47
N ALA A 186 14.52 -9.49 20.57
CA ALA A 186 15.76 -8.75 20.68
C ALA A 186 16.81 -9.57 21.44
N ILE A 187 18.05 -9.60 20.94
CA ILE A 187 19.15 -10.36 21.56
C ILE A 187 20.36 -9.43 21.73
N ASP A 188 20.80 -9.23 22.97
CA ASP A 188 22.02 -8.46 23.33
C ASP A 188 23.17 -9.39 23.79
N GLY A 189 22.97 -10.71 23.72
CA GLY A 189 23.92 -11.72 24.18
C GLY A 189 25.01 -12.14 23.17
N PHE A 190 25.07 -11.49 22.00
CA PHE A 190 26.08 -11.74 20.95
C PHE A 190 27.10 -10.59 20.86
N CYS A 191 28.08 -10.66 19.94
CA CYS A 191 29.09 -9.61 19.75
C CYS A 191 28.47 -8.22 19.49
N CYS A 192 27.29 -8.15 18.89
CA CYS A 192 26.51 -6.91 18.79
C CYS A 192 25.02 -7.22 18.93
N PRO A 193 24.17 -6.21 19.24
CA PRO A 193 22.72 -6.33 19.21
C PRO A 193 22.15 -6.94 17.93
N LEU A 194 21.25 -7.91 18.08
CA LEU A 194 20.57 -8.61 16.99
C LEU A 194 19.05 -8.58 17.21
N PHE A 195 18.31 -8.75 16.13
CA PHE A 195 16.90 -9.13 16.18
C PHE A 195 16.74 -10.54 15.61
N ALA A 196 15.82 -11.31 16.16
CA ALA A 196 15.51 -12.63 15.64
C ALA A 196 14.00 -12.81 15.46
N ILE A 197 13.62 -13.38 14.32
CA ILE A 197 12.28 -13.86 14.04
C ILE A 197 12.32 -15.39 14.08
N VAL A 198 11.49 -15.97 14.94
CA VAL A 198 11.32 -17.43 15.05
C VAL A 198 9.90 -17.74 14.66
N CYS A 199 9.71 -18.53 13.61
CA CYS A 199 8.41 -18.71 12.99
C CYS A 199 8.20 -20.10 12.40
N LYS A 200 6.94 -20.51 12.25
CA LYS A 200 6.51 -21.67 11.45
C LYS A 200 5.78 -21.25 10.18
N SER A 201 5.14 -20.07 10.18
CA SER A 201 4.43 -19.52 9.02
C SER A 201 5.30 -18.54 8.23
N SER A 202 5.33 -18.71 6.90
CA SER A 202 5.99 -17.78 5.99
C SER A 202 5.31 -16.41 5.98
N GLU A 203 3.98 -16.36 6.12
CA GLU A 203 3.21 -15.12 6.14
C GLU A 203 3.53 -14.28 7.38
N ASN A 204 3.52 -14.91 8.56
CA ASN A 204 3.87 -14.24 9.82
C ASN A 204 5.33 -13.79 9.83
N ASN A 205 6.23 -14.59 9.25
CA ASN A 205 7.64 -14.21 9.09
C ASN A 205 7.79 -12.91 8.30
N GLU A 206 7.14 -12.80 7.15
CA GLU A 206 7.17 -11.59 6.32
C GLU A 206 6.55 -10.39 7.05
N LYS A 207 5.44 -10.60 7.77
CA LYS A 207 4.79 -9.55 8.55
C LYS A 207 5.71 -8.99 9.65
N LEU A 208 6.30 -9.86 10.46
CA LEU A 208 7.22 -9.48 11.54
C LEU A 208 8.47 -8.78 10.98
N PHE A 209 8.98 -9.25 9.84
CA PHE A 209 10.10 -8.59 9.17
C PHE A 209 9.74 -7.21 8.64
N GLU A 210 8.55 -7.04 8.03
CA GLU A 210 8.11 -5.74 7.51
C GLU A 210 8.02 -4.68 8.62
N GLN A 211 7.58 -5.07 9.82
CA GLN A 211 7.53 -4.20 10.99
C GLN A 211 8.94 -3.81 11.47
N LEU A 212 9.83 -4.79 11.61
CA LEU A 212 11.24 -4.54 11.93
C LEU A 212 11.90 -3.63 10.90
N TYR A 213 11.67 -3.89 9.61
CA TYR A 213 12.20 -3.12 8.49
C TYR A 213 11.79 -1.65 8.57
N LYS A 214 10.51 -1.36 8.85
CA LYS A 214 9.99 0.01 9.01
C LYS A 214 10.52 0.71 10.26
N ALA A 215 10.82 -0.03 11.33
CA ALA A 215 11.33 0.54 12.57
C ALA A 215 12.83 0.91 12.49
N MET A 216 13.61 0.19 11.66
CA MET A 216 15.04 0.43 11.47
C MET A 216 15.34 1.81 10.83
N PRO A 217 16.46 2.45 11.19
CA PRO A 217 16.83 3.75 10.64
C PRO A 217 17.23 3.64 9.15
N MET A 218 16.68 4.53 8.33
CA MET A 218 17.10 4.75 6.93
C MET A 218 17.96 6.02 6.86
N ARG A 219 19.11 5.96 6.17
CA ARG A 219 19.98 7.14 5.95
C ARG A 219 19.75 7.70 4.54
N GLU A 220 20.02 9.00 4.36
CA GLU A 220 19.71 9.73 3.12
C GLU A 220 20.36 9.15 1.86
N ASP A 221 21.53 8.51 1.99
CA ASP A 221 22.30 7.95 0.87
C ASP A 221 22.08 6.44 0.68
N GLU A 222 21.08 5.85 1.34
CA GLU A 222 20.78 4.42 1.35
C GLU A 222 19.42 4.12 0.71
N THR A 223 19.32 2.97 0.05
CA THR A 223 18.08 2.48 -0.59
C THR A 223 17.28 1.55 0.31
N GLU A 224 17.91 1.03 1.36
CA GLU A 224 17.31 0.20 2.42
C GLU A 224 18.08 0.41 3.73
N PRO A 225 17.47 0.15 4.91
CA PRO A 225 18.21 0.13 6.17
C PRO A 225 19.39 -0.83 6.08
N MET A 226 20.58 -0.42 6.54
CA MET A 226 21.74 -1.30 6.49
C MET A 226 21.54 -2.52 7.40
N MET A 227 21.59 -3.72 6.82
CA MET A 227 21.47 -4.96 7.58
C MET A 227 22.17 -6.14 6.90
N ASN A 228 22.51 -7.13 7.71
CA ASN A 228 22.73 -8.49 7.27
C ASN A 228 21.60 -9.39 7.77
N ILE A 229 21.29 -10.44 7.03
CA ILE A 229 20.31 -11.44 7.46
C ILE A 229 20.94 -12.82 7.32
N VAL A 230 20.78 -13.68 8.32
CA VAL A 230 21.15 -15.10 8.28
C VAL A 230 19.98 -15.92 8.77
N SER A 231 19.59 -16.94 8.02
CA SER A 231 18.47 -17.81 8.35
C SER A 231 18.78 -19.28 8.13
N TRP A 232 18.15 -20.13 8.94
CA TRP A 232 18.24 -21.57 8.88
C TRP A 232 16.99 -22.19 9.50
N ARG A 233 16.84 -23.51 9.34
CA ARG A 233 15.77 -24.28 9.98
C ARG A 233 16.31 -25.04 11.20
N ASP A 234 15.56 -25.00 12.30
CA ASP A 234 15.82 -25.77 13.51
C ASP A 234 14.56 -26.55 13.91
N GLY A 235 14.55 -27.85 13.60
CA GLY A 235 13.35 -28.68 13.71
C GLY A 235 12.21 -28.20 12.81
N GLU A 236 11.11 -27.76 13.42
CA GLU A 236 9.95 -27.19 12.73
C GLU A 236 9.97 -25.67 12.63
N GLU A 237 10.88 -25.01 13.36
CA GLU A 237 10.98 -23.55 13.36
C GLU A 237 11.98 -23.07 12.29
N TYR A 238 11.64 -21.97 11.66
CA TYR A 238 12.53 -21.19 10.80
C TYR A 238 13.03 -19.99 11.60
N ILE A 239 14.35 -19.84 11.64
CA ILE A 239 15.02 -18.80 12.40
C ILE A 239 15.62 -17.82 11.41
N PHE A 240 15.29 -16.54 11.58
CA PHE A 240 15.86 -15.44 10.82
C PHE A 240 16.50 -14.46 11.79
N VAL A 241 17.82 -14.34 11.75
CA VAL A 241 18.55 -13.35 12.53
C VAL A 241 18.87 -12.16 11.64
N ILE A 242 18.35 -11.00 12.02
CA ILE A 242 18.59 -9.72 11.39
C ILE A 242 19.65 -9.00 12.23
N ILE A 243 20.72 -8.58 11.57
CA ILE A 243 21.86 -7.90 12.18
C ILE A 243 21.88 -6.46 11.62
N PRO A 244 21.28 -5.48 12.33
CA PRO A 244 21.31 -4.10 11.87
C PRO A 244 22.73 -3.54 11.91
N ARG A 245 23.08 -2.77 10.88
CA ARG A 245 24.45 -2.28 10.67
C ARG A 245 24.50 -0.78 10.85
N LYS A 246 25.64 -0.29 11.37
CA LYS A 246 25.95 1.16 11.41
C LYS A 246 27.09 1.56 10.47
N LYS A 247 27.97 0.62 10.08
CA LYS A 247 29.08 0.87 9.14
C LYS A 247 29.15 -0.20 8.06
N HIS A 248 29.59 0.22 6.87
CA HIS A 248 29.84 -0.69 5.74
C HIS A 248 31.05 -1.59 6.00
N ARG A 249 32.18 -0.97 6.35
CA ARG A 249 33.45 -1.62 6.68
C ARG A 249 34.04 -0.99 7.96
N PRO A 250 34.79 -1.75 8.77
CA PRO A 250 35.46 -1.23 9.96
C PRO A 250 36.57 -0.25 9.58
N ASP A 251 36.97 0.62 10.50
CA ASP A 251 38.00 1.63 10.28
C ASP A 251 39.36 0.99 9.92
N CYS A 252 39.65 -0.20 10.48
CA CYS A 252 40.87 -0.95 10.16
C CYS A 252 40.97 -1.34 8.67
N TYR A 253 39.85 -1.42 7.93
CA TYR A 253 39.86 -1.69 6.49
C TYR A 253 40.49 -0.52 5.70
N PHE A 254 40.23 0.71 6.15
CA PHE A 254 40.66 1.94 5.48
C PHE A 254 42.00 2.48 6.00
N ALA A 255 42.53 1.91 7.08
CA ALA A 255 43.85 2.28 7.59
C ALA A 255 44.96 1.99 6.58
N GLU A 256 46.13 2.60 6.78
CA GLU A 256 47.31 2.47 5.92
C GLU A 256 48.44 1.71 6.64
N GLY A 257 49.34 1.08 5.86
CA GLY A 257 50.50 0.37 6.39
C GLY A 257 50.13 -0.83 7.28
N GLU A 258 50.91 -1.05 8.34
CA GLU A 258 50.73 -2.18 9.28
C GLU A 258 49.43 -2.10 10.10
N ALA A 259 48.79 -0.92 10.17
CA ALA A 259 47.52 -0.75 10.85
C ALA A 259 46.33 -1.29 10.04
N GLN A 260 46.48 -1.43 8.72
CA GLN A 260 45.42 -1.94 7.86
C GLN A 260 45.14 -3.41 8.12
N THR A 261 43.87 -3.75 8.31
CA THR A 261 43.36 -5.13 8.34
C THR A 261 42.26 -5.26 7.30
N LEU A 262 42.45 -6.10 6.28
CA LEU A 262 41.55 -6.20 5.14
C LEU A 262 40.36 -7.13 5.43
N VAL A 263 39.47 -6.69 6.31
CA VAL A 263 38.23 -7.39 6.67
C VAL A 263 37.03 -6.54 6.27
N SER A 264 36.10 -7.13 5.51
CA SER A 264 34.91 -6.45 5.00
C SER A 264 33.65 -7.23 5.41
N PRO A 265 33.18 -7.10 6.66
CA PRO A 265 32.20 -8.01 7.24
C PRO A 265 30.89 -8.06 6.45
N GLY A 266 30.56 -9.24 5.90
CA GLY A 266 29.24 -9.60 5.39
C GLY A 266 28.45 -10.40 6.43
N ALA A 267 27.39 -11.09 5.99
CA ALA A 267 26.46 -11.80 6.87
C ALA A 267 27.13 -12.97 7.62
N LEU A 268 28.05 -13.68 6.96
CA LEU A 268 28.82 -14.76 7.61
C LEU A 268 29.81 -14.21 8.65
N ASP A 269 30.52 -13.12 8.32
CA ASP A 269 31.43 -12.44 9.24
C ASP A 269 30.70 -11.90 10.47
N MET A 270 29.55 -11.23 10.24
CA MET A 270 28.70 -10.71 11.32
C MET A 270 28.05 -11.82 12.15
N SER A 271 28.00 -13.06 11.63
CA SER A 271 27.57 -14.25 12.37
C SER A 271 28.73 -14.96 13.07
N GLY A 272 29.90 -14.31 13.14
CA GLY A 272 31.10 -14.76 13.83
C GLY A 272 32.13 -15.46 12.95
N LEU A 273 31.88 -15.70 11.65
CA LEU A 273 32.87 -16.34 10.75
C LEU A 273 33.62 -15.28 9.94
N ILE A 274 34.62 -14.63 10.53
CA ILE A 274 35.38 -13.56 9.88
C ILE A 274 36.37 -14.13 8.87
N ILE A 275 36.35 -13.59 7.65
CA ILE A 275 37.23 -14.03 6.57
C ILE A 275 38.38 -13.06 6.38
N THR A 276 39.60 -13.57 6.54
CA THR A 276 40.84 -12.80 6.34
C THR A 276 41.53 -13.27 5.05
N PRO A 277 41.65 -12.42 4.02
CA PRO A 277 42.28 -12.79 2.75
C PRO A 277 43.81 -12.71 2.79
N ARG A 278 44.39 -12.05 3.79
CA ARG A 278 45.83 -11.88 3.96
C ARG A 278 46.34 -12.70 5.15
N PRO A 279 47.46 -13.44 5.00
CA PRO A 279 48.00 -14.25 6.09
C PRO A 279 48.45 -13.41 7.28
N GLU A 280 48.97 -12.20 7.05
CA GLU A 280 49.37 -11.25 8.10
C GLU A 280 48.18 -10.79 8.96
N ASP A 281 47.02 -10.53 8.34
CA ASP A 281 45.80 -10.15 9.07
C ASP A 281 45.31 -11.32 9.95
N PHE A 282 45.31 -12.53 9.38
CA PHE A 282 44.93 -13.74 10.10
C PHE A 282 45.83 -14.00 11.31
N GLN A 283 47.14 -13.79 11.17
CA GLN A 283 48.10 -13.97 12.25
C GLN A 283 47.93 -12.90 13.33
N LYS A 284 47.74 -11.63 12.91
CA LYS A 284 47.66 -10.45 13.77
C LYS A 284 46.42 -10.42 14.67
N LEU A 285 45.24 -10.74 14.13
CA LEU A 285 43.97 -10.58 14.86
C LEU A 285 43.89 -11.47 16.11
N SER A 286 43.66 -10.84 17.26
CA SER A 286 43.25 -11.51 18.50
C SER A 286 41.74 -11.77 18.54
N ALA A 287 41.25 -12.43 19.60
CA ALA A 287 39.82 -12.59 19.83
C ALA A 287 39.13 -11.23 20.03
N GLU A 288 39.75 -10.35 20.82
CA GLU A 288 39.25 -9.00 21.11
C GLU A 288 39.21 -8.13 19.85
N ASP A 289 40.24 -8.19 19.00
CA ASP A 289 40.26 -7.45 17.73
C ASP A 289 39.12 -7.92 16.80
N ALA A 290 38.91 -9.23 16.73
CA ALA A 290 37.90 -9.85 15.89
C ALA A 290 36.48 -9.48 16.35
N GLU A 291 36.22 -9.51 17.65
CA GLU A 291 34.96 -9.05 18.24
C GLU A 291 34.75 -7.54 18.02
N ALA A 292 35.79 -6.74 18.19
CA ALA A 292 35.72 -5.29 17.99
C ALA A 292 35.31 -4.93 16.56
N ILE A 293 35.78 -5.66 15.54
CA ILE A 293 35.35 -5.48 14.14
C ILE A 293 33.84 -5.66 13.97
N ILE A 294 33.25 -6.70 14.60
CA ILE A 294 31.81 -6.97 14.54
C ILE A 294 31.04 -5.87 15.29
N VAL A 295 31.48 -5.51 16.49
CA VAL A 295 30.90 -4.41 17.31
C VAL A 295 30.91 -3.07 16.57
N GLU A 296 32.00 -2.77 15.87
CA GLU A 296 32.18 -1.53 15.11
C GLU A 296 31.24 -1.46 13.89
N CYS A 297 30.92 -2.61 13.32
CA CYS A 297 30.04 -2.72 12.16
C CYS A 297 28.55 -2.76 12.52
N GLY A 298 28.21 -3.41 13.64
CA GLY A 298 26.84 -3.53 14.16
C GLY A 298 26.36 -2.29 14.92
N ILE A 299 25.04 -2.13 15.06
CA ILE A 299 24.46 -1.04 15.86
C ILE A 299 24.80 -1.17 17.35
N GLY A 300 24.65 -0.08 18.11
CA GLY A 300 24.76 -0.08 19.58
C GLY A 300 23.42 -0.30 20.28
N ARG A 301 23.46 -0.49 21.60
CA ARG A 301 22.28 -0.70 22.45
C ARG A 301 21.28 0.46 22.45
N ASP A 302 21.75 1.69 22.32
CA ASP A 302 20.87 2.87 22.24
C ASP A 302 20.01 2.83 20.97
N THR A 303 20.63 2.53 19.83
CA THR A 303 19.91 2.38 18.56
C THR A 303 18.95 1.19 18.61
N MET A 304 19.35 0.07 19.22
CA MET A 304 18.46 -1.07 19.43
C MET A 304 17.24 -0.67 20.27
N SER A 305 17.44 0.06 21.35
CA SER A 305 16.35 0.55 22.22
C SER A 305 15.37 1.45 21.47
N GLN A 306 15.87 2.33 20.60
CA GLN A 306 15.02 3.17 19.74
C GLN A 306 14.20 2.35 18.74
N ILE A 307 14.80 1.31 18.15
CA ILE A 307 14.08 0.39 17.25
C ILE A 307 13.00 -0.36 18.03
N ILE A 308 13.31 -0.89 19.21
CA ILE A 308 12.36 -1.58 20.09
C ILE A 308 11.20 -0.65 20.48
N GLU A 309 11.48 0.61 20.82
CA GLU A 309 10.44 1.58 21.18
C GLU A 309 9.49 1.85 20.00
N ARG A 310 10.04 2.03 18.79
CA ARG A 310 9.24 2.18 17.56
C ARG A 310 8.39 0.94 17.27
N LEU A 311 8.97 -0.25 17.43
CA LEU A 311 8.25 -1.51 17.28
C LEU A 311 7.10 -1.60 18.29
N LYS A 312 7.37 -1.38 19.58
CA LYS A 312 6.33 -1.42 20.63
C LYS A 312 5.20 -0.43 20.34
N ARG A 313 5.50 0.79 19.85
CA ARG A 313 4.48 1.75 19.40
C ARG A 313 3.67 1.24 18.22
N GLN A 314 4.33 0.73 17.16
CA GLN A 314 3.66 0.15 15.99
C GLN A 314 2.74 -1.03 16.36
N PHE A 315 3.17 -1.89 17.28
CA PHE A 315 2.37 -3.03 17.74
C PHE A 315 1.19 -2.62 18.61
N ILE A 316 1.38 -1.62 19.50
CA ILE A 316 0.28 -1.04 20.26
C ILE A 316 -0.73 -0.44 19.27
N GLU A 317 -0.28 0.29 18.26
CA GLU A 317 -1.14 0.83 17.21
C GLU A 317 -1.87 -0.29 16.45
N GLU A 318 -1.19 -1.32 15.92
CA GLU A 318 -1.83 -2.44 15.20
C GLU A 318 -2.79 -3.29 16.04
N GLN A 319 -2.47 -3.59 17.31
CA GLN A 319 -3.39 -4.30 18.20
C GLN A 319 -4.59 -3.42 18.54
N THR A 320 -4.40 -2.11 18.64
CA THR A 320 -5.50 -1.15 18.84
C THR A 320 -6.41 -1.08 17.60
N VAL A 321 -5.85 -1.23 16.40
CA VAL A 321 -6.55 -1.12 15.10
C VAL A 321 -7.61 -2.20 14.89
N LEU A 322 -7.32 -3.46 15.25
CA LEU A 322 -8.32 -4.54 15.26
C LEU A 322 -9.17 -4.52 16.54
N SER A 323 -8.66 -4.01 17.67
CA SER A 323 -9.40 -3.98 18.94
C SER A 323 -10.46 -2.87 19.04
N ILE A 324 -10.36 -1.77 18.27
CA ILE A 324 -11.31 -0.64 18.33
C ILE A 324 -12.74 -1.09 18.00
N PHE A 325 -12.89 -2.05 17.10
CA PHE A 325 -14.20 -2.52 16.60
C PHE A 325 -14.52 -3.95 17.04
N HIS A 326 -13.71 -4.55 17.92
CA HIS A 326 -13.87 -5.95 18.26
C HIS A 326 -15.04 -6.18 19.24
N GLN A 327 -15.90 -7.15 18.92
CA GLN A 327 -17.03 -7.65 19.73
C GLN A 327 -18.24 -6.72 19.90
N LYS A 328 -18.20 -5.47 19.41
CA LYS A 328 -19.37 -4.59 19.43
C LYS A 328 -19.42 -3.68 18.22
N GLN A 329 -20.59 -3.63 17.58
CA GLN A 329 -20.89 -2.68 16.52
C GLN A 329 -20.60 -1.23 16.96
N PRO A 330 -19.81 -0.46 16.20
CA PRO A 330 -19.54 0.95 16.49
C PRO A 330 -20.70 1.86 16.06
N ASN A 331 -20.71 3.07 16.62
CA ASN A 331 -21.49 4.19 16.12
C ASN A 331 -20.62 5.08 15.24
N VAL A 332 -21.19 5.58 14.15
CA VAL A 332 -20.59 6.60 13.27
C VAL A 332 -21.18 7.96 13.60
N SER A 333 -20.36 9.01 13.57
CA SER A 333 -20.79 10.42 13.62
C SER A 333 -20.79 11.02 12.22
N VAL A 334 -21.95 11.43 11.71
CA VAL A 334 -22.14 11.95 10.34
C VAL A 334 -22.49 13.43 10.37
N GLY A 335 -21.69 14.28 9.71
CA GLY A 335 -22.01 15.70 9.52
C GLY A 335 -23.09 15.89 8.45
N ILE A 336 -24.23 16.48 8.82
CA ILE A 336 -25.40 16.61 7.93
C ILE A 336 -25.47 17.99 7.27
N VAL A 337 -25.50 19.05 8.06
CA VAL A 337 -25.66 20.43 7.59
C VAL A 337 -24.99 21.40 8.56
N SER A 338 -24.54 22.54 8.05
CA SER A 338 -23.99 23.63 8.85
C SER A 338 -24.61 24.98 8.52
N ALA A 339 -25.01 25.73 9.54
CA ALA A 339 -25.56 27.08 9.38
C ALA A 339 -25.42 27.88 10.68
N GLN A 340 -25.59 29.21 10.61
CA GLN A 340 -25.71 30.05 11.81
C GLN A 340 -27.02 29.83 12.58
N LYS A 341 -28.04 29.30 11.90
CA LYS A 341 -29.36 29.00 12.45
C LYS A 341 -29.85 27.68 11.86
N LEU A 342 -30.30 26.75 12.71
CA LEU A 342 -30.84 25.47 12.29
C LEU A 342 -32.19 25.21 12.98
N ALA A 343 -33.18 24.82 12.18
CA ALA A 343 -34.49 24.39 12.63
C ALA A 343 -34.66 22.89 12.43
N PHE A 344 -35.29 22.22 13.39
CA PHE A 344 -35.50 20.78 13.36
C PHE A 344 -36.74 20.37 14.14
N THR A 345 -37.26 19.18 13.87
CA THR A 345 -38.39 18.59 14.57
C THR A 345 -37.98 17.26 15.19
N LEU A 346 -38.19 17.12 16.50
CA LEU A 346 -38.07 15.83 17.18
C LEU A 346 -39.39 15.09 17.02
N ASN A 347 -39.42 14.04 16.18
CA ASN A 347 -40.64 13.28 15.87
C ASN A 347 -41.01 12.27 16.99
N SER A 348 -40.13 12.14 17.98
CA SER A 348 -40.25 11.25 19.12
C SER A 348 -39.65 11.93 20.35
N PRO A 349 -39.83 11.40 21.57
CA PRO A 349 -39.20 11.95 22.78
C PRO A 349 -37.67 11.81 22.76
N TYR A 350 -36.96 12.91 22.99
CA TYR A 350 -35.50 12.94 23.18
C TYR A 350 -35.13 13.57 24.52
N GLU A 351 -34.10 13.05 25.17
CA GLU A 351 -33.51 13.61 26.37
C GLU A 351 -32.39 14.61 26.01
N VAL A 352 -32.44 15.81 26.61
CA VAL A 352 -31.40 16.84 26.50
C VAL A 352 -31.30 17.56 27.84
N GLU A 353 -30.09 17.65 28.40
CA GLU A 353 -29.84 18.21 29.74
C GLU A 353 -30.78 17.66 30.85
N GLY A 354 -31.16 16.37 30.77
CA GLY A 354 -32.08 15.73 31.73
C GLY A 354 -33.56 16.10 31.55
N GLN A 355 -33.93 16.78 30.46
CA GLN A 355 -35.30 17.11 30.09
C GLN A 355 -35.74 16.32 28.87
N ILE A 356 -36.99 15.87 28.86
CA ILE A 356 -37.61 15.21 27.70
C ILE A 356 -38.26 16.27 26.82
N VAL A 357 -37.90 16.28 25.54
CA VAL A 357 -38.35 17.27 24.56
C VAL A 357 -38.86 16.57 23.30
N ILE A 358 -39.87 17.15 22.67
CA ILE A 358 -40.50 16.67 21.42
C ILE A 358 -40.97 17.87 20.59
N GLY A 359 -41.19 17.67 19.29
CA GLY A 359 -41.72 18.67 18.38
C GLY A 359 -40.65 19.63 17.85
N LYS A 360 -41.09 20.79 17.35
CA LYS A 360 -40.21 21.77 16.69
C LYS A 360 -39.24 22.42 17.66
N GLN A 361 -37.99 22.52 17.25
CA GLN A 361 -36.87 23.09 17.98
C GLN A 361 -36.03 23.98 17.06
N GLU A 362 -35.23 24.87 17.66
CA GLU A 362 -34.37 25.79 16.93
C GLU A 362 -33.07 26.02 17.73
N VAL A 363 -31.94 26.08 17.03
CA VAL A 363 -30.65 26.48 17.57
C VAL A 363 -30.07 27.65 16.78
N LEU A 364 -29.40 28.57 17.48
CA LEU A 364 -28.83 29.81 16.94
C LEU A 364 -27.38 29.98 17.40
N LEU A 365 -26.50 30.45 16.53
CA LEU A 365 -25.15 30.84 16.90
C LEU A 365 -25.15 32.28 17.43
N VAL A 366 -24.79 32.46 18.69
CA VAL A 366 -24.73 33.79 19.33
C VAL A 366 -23.44 33.88 20.15
N ASP A 367 -22.60 34.86 19.82
CA ASP A 367 -21.29 35.09 20.46
C ASP A 367 -20.37 33.84 20.46
N GLY A 368 -20.40 33.06 19.36
CA GLY A 368 -19.61 31.83 19.22
C GLY A 368 -20.13 30.64 20.04
N MET A 369 -21.33 30.71 20.62
CA MET A 369 -21.97 29.64 21.37
C MET A 369 -23.34 29.26 20.78
N ILE A 370 -23.77 28.02 21.03
CA ILE A 370 -25.10 27.54 20.66
C ILE A 370 -26.11 28.06 21.68
N LEU A 371 -27.09 28.82 21.20
CA LEU A 371 -28.25 29.25 21.96
C LEU A 371 -29.43 28.30 21.67
N TRP A 372 -29.94 27.64 22.71
CA TRP A 372 -31.12 26.78 22.66
C TRP A 372 -32.02 27.04 23.89
N ASN A 373 -33.30 27.32 23.68
CA ASN A 373 -34.27 27.62 24.75
C ASN A 373 -33.77 28.68 25.77
N GLY A 374 -33.06 29.71 25.28
CA GLY A 374 -32.53 30.80 26.10
C GLY A 374 -31.24 30.47 26.86
N LYS A 375 -30.70 29.26 26.74
CA LYS A 375 -29.42 28.84 27.34
C LYS A 375 -28.30 28.79 26.29
N LYS A 376 -27.11 29.25 26.67
CA LYS A 376 -25.90 29.16 25.85
C LYS A 376 -25.07 27.94 26.24
N CYS A 377 -24.56 27.21 25.26
CA CYS A 377 -23.70 26.04 25.45
C CYS A 377 -22.70 25.87 24.29
N ASP A 378 -21.59 25.19 24.55
CA ASP A 378 -20.57 24.91 23.51
C ASP A 378 -20.95 23.69 22.66
N ARG A 379 -21.70 22.75 23.25
CA ARG A 379 -22.18 21.52 22.63
C ARG A 379 -23.57 21.20 23.15
N LEU A 380 -24.43 20.71 22.26
CA LEU A 380 -25.77 20.27 22.60
C LEU A 380 -26.01 18.87 22.03
N SER A 381 -26.63 17.97 22.78
CA SER A 381 -26.92 16.61 22.32
C SER A 381 -28.31 16.17 22.75
N PHE A 382 -29.07 15.67 21.79
CA PHE A 382 -30.39 15.10 21.95
C PHE A 382 -30.26 13.59 21.85
N LEU A 383 -30.52 12.91 22.97
CA LEU A 383 -30.45 11.46 23.08
C LEU A 383 -31.84 10.83 22.87
N PRO A 384 -32.02 9.88 21.96
CA PRO A 384 -33.32 9.26 21.74
C PRO A 384 -33.71 8.35 22.91
N HIS A 385 -34.99 8.36 23.31
CA HIS A 385 -35.49 7.41 24.32
C HIS A 385 -35.67 5.98 23.81
N THR A 386 -35.89 5.81 22.51
CA THR A 386 -36.10 4.51 21.85
C THR A 386 -35.21 4.38 20.63
N ALA A 387 -34.89 3.15 20.23
CA ALA A 387 -33.98 2.90 19.09
C ALA A 387 -34.57 3.32 17.72
N ASP A 388 -35.90 3.46 17.63
CA ASP A 388 -36.66 3.89 16.45
C ASP A 388 -37.05 5.38 16.49
N ALA A 389 -36.64 6.11 17.53
CA ALA A 389 -36.89 7.55 17.61
C ALA A 389 -36.21 8.28 16.45
N SER A 390 -36.93 9.24 15.85
CA SER A 390 -36.44 10.01 14.71
C SER A 390 -36.51 11.52 14.94
N PHE A 391 -35.71 12.25 14.17
CA PHE A 391 -35.76 13.71 14.07
C PHE A 391 -35.66 14.14 12.61
N SER A 392 -36.22 15.30 12.28
CA SER A 392 -36.17 15.87 10.94
C SER A 392 -35.43 17.20 10.97
N LEU A 393 -34.43 17.38 10.10
CA LEU A 393 -33.73 18.65 9.89
C LEU A 393 -34.38 19.39 8.72
N GLU A 394 -34.66 20.68 8.92
CA GLU A 394 -35.12 21.57 7.85
C GLU A 394 -33.92 22.07 7.03
N ASP A 395 -34.15 22.41 5.76
CA ASP A 395 -33.15 23.02 4.86
C ASP A 395 -31.84 22.23 4.63
N VAL A 396 -31.90 20.89 4.62
CA VAL A 396 -30.73 20.06 4.27
C VAL A 396 -30.44 20.17 2.78
N THR A 397 -29.25 20.68 2.43
CA THR A 397 -28.81 20.80 1.03
C THR A 397 -28.35 19.43 0.50
N ILE A 398 -28.90 19.02 -0.64
CA ILE A 398 -28.46 17.83 -1.38
C ILE A 398 -27.80 18.22 -2.71
N GLY A 399 -26.72 17.52 -3.08
CA GLY A 399 -25.99 17.79 -4.33
C GLY A 399 -25.19 19.07 -4.29
N ILE A 400 -24.45 19.29 -3.19
CA ILE A 400 -23.70 20.53 -2.96
C ILE A 400 -22.67 20.70 -4.10
N ASN A 401 -22.72 21.84 -4.79
CA ASN A 401 -21.91 22.13 -5.99
C ASN A 401 -22.25 21.31 -7.25
N PHE A 402 -23.40 20.63 -7.30
CA PHE A 402 -23.93 20.01 -8.51
C PHE A 402 -25.10 20.82 -9.10
N HIS A 403 -25.37 20.62 -10.39
CA HIS A 403 -26.41 21.37 -11.13
C HIS A 403 -27.86 21.07 -10.69
N TRP A 404 -28.06 20.10 -9.80
CA TRP A 404 -29.35 19.71 -9.24
C TRP A 404 -29.48 20.02 -7.74
N GLU A 405 -28.62 20.90 -7.20
CA GLU A 405 -28.63 21.32 -5.81
C GLU A 405 -30.03 21.80 -5.35
N ARG A 406 -30.53 21.24 -4.25
CA ARG A 406 -31.82 21.64 -3.66
C ARG A 406 -31.82 21.44 -2.14
N LYS A 407 -32.74 22.13 -1.46
CA LYS A 407 -32.99 21.96 -0.03
C LYS A 407 -34.23 21.11 0.20
N GLU A 408 -34.13 20.16 1.10
CA GLU A 408 -35.25 19.30 1.48
C GLU A 408 -35.24 19.02 2.98
N VAL A 409 -36.39 18.63 3.51
CA VAL A 409 -36.50 18.12 4.89
C VAL A 409 -36.06 16.67 4.88
N GLN A 410 -35.02 16.33 5.66
CA GLN A 410 -34.57 14.95 5.81
C GLN A 410 -34.77 14.46 7.23
N THR A 411 -35.14 13.19 7.36
CA THR A 411 -35.44 12.54 8.64
C THR A 411 -34.40 11.47 8.94
N PHE A 412 -33.91 11.46 10.18
CA PHE A 412 -32.80 10.63 10.65
C PHE A 412 -33.19 9.90 11.93
N LEU A 413 -32.51 8.78 12.18
CA LEU A 413 -32.58 8.03 13.43
C LEU A 413 -31.35 8.32 14.30
N GLY A 414 -31.43 8.00 15.59
CA GLY A 414 -30.27 8.06 16.48
C GLY A 414 -30.10 9.42 17.15
N ILE A 415 -28.87 9.73 17.55
CA ILE A 415 -28.54 10.93 18.33
C ILE A 415 -28.38 12.13 17.39
N LEU A 416 -28.90 13.29 17.78
CA LEU A 416 -28.61 14.57 17.13
C LEU A 416 -27.70 15.40 18.04
N ARG A 417 -26.54 15.80 17.52
CA ARG A 417 -25.56 16.63 18.23
C ARG A 417 -25.29 17.90 17.44
N PHE A 418 -25.13 19.01 18.16
CA PHE A 418 -24.69 20.28 17.62
C PHE A 418 -23.31 20.66 18.18
N VAL A 419 -22.43 21.13 17.31
CA VAL A 419 -21.07 21.59 17.65
C VAL A 419 -20.77 22.87 16.89
N VAL A 420 -20.08 23.83 17.53
CA VAL A 420 -19.63 25.07 16.89
C VAL A 420 -18.28 24.85 16.21
N ASP A 421 -18.14 25.37 15.00
CA ASP A 421 -16.86 25.53 14.32
C ASP A 421 -16.83 26.85 13.54
N GLY A 422 -15.84 27.68 13.85
CA GLY A 422 -15.76 29.05 13.33
C GLY A 422 -17.06 29.84 13.57
N ASP A 423 -17.70 30.25 12.47
CA ASP A 423 -18.93 31.04 12.43
C ASP A 423 -20.18 30.20 12.09
N HIS A 424 -20.11 28.88 12.24
CA HIS A 424 -21.21 27.96 11.93
C HIS A 424 -21.51 26.96 13.06
N ILE A 425 -22.75 26.48 13.12
CA ILE A 425 -23.15 25.32 13.91
C ILE A 425 -23.27 24.12 12.97
N HIS A 426 -22.63 23.01 13.29
CA HIS A 426 -22.77 21.74 12.58
C HIS A 426 -23.79 20.84 13.27
N ALA A 427 -24.79 20.37 12.51
CA ALA A 427 -25.66 19.27 12.91
C ALA A 427 -24.97 17.94 12.57
N ILE A 428 -24.75 17.11 13.60
CA ILE A 428 -24.09 15.82 13.53
C ILE A 428 -25.07 14.74 13.97
N ASN A 429 -25.28 13.73 13.13
CA ASN A 429 -26.08 12.56 13.49
C ASN A 429 -25.17 11.41 13.95
N GLU A 430 -25.45 10.82 15.11
CA GLU A 430 -24.71 9.64 15.58
C GLU A 430 -25.63 8.42 15.66
N LEU A 431 -25.23 7.35 14.99
CA LEU A 431 -26.04 6.13 14.88
C LEU A 431 -25.18 4.88 14.68
N PRO A 432 -25.71 3.68 14.95
CA PRO A 432 -24.99 2.43 14.72
C PRO A 432 -24.64 2.24 13.23
N VAL A 433 -23.43 1.75 12.93
CA VAL A 433 -22.93 1.60 11.54
C VAL A 433 -23.88 0.85 10.61
N GLU A 434 -24.47 -0.27 11.03
CA GLU A 434 -25.41 -1.03 10.20
C GLU A 434 -26.66 -0.20 9.81
N ARG A 435 -27.14 0.70 10.67
CA ARG A 435 -28.26 1.61 10.36
C ARG A 435 -27.86 2.72 9.39
N TYR A 436 -26.63 3.20 9.51
CA TYR A 436 -26.07 4.14 8.55
C TYR A 436 -25.97 3.49 7.16
N LEU A 437 -25.48 2.25 7.08
CA LEU A 437 -25.35 1.50 5.83
C LEU A 437 -26.70 1.22 5.15
N GLU A 438 -27.77 1.00 5.91
CA GLU A 438 -29.13 0.85 5.34
C GLU A 438 -29.53 2.06 4.49
N SER A 439 -29.19 3.27 4.96
CA SER A 439 -29.46 4.51 4.22
C SER A 439 -28.49 4.71 3.05
N VAL A 440 -27.19 4.49 3.27
CA VAL A 440 -26.16 4.65 2.22
C VAL A 440 -26.45 3.75 1.04
N ILE A 441 -26.63 2.44 1.27
CA ILE A 441 -26.83 1.49 0.18
C ILE A 441 -28.15 1.78 -0.56
N SER A 442 -29.21 2.19 0.15
CA SER A 442 -30.49 2.56 -0.49
C SER A 442 -30.41 3.88 -1.27
N SER A 443 -29.42 4.73 -0.98
CA SER A 443 -29.18 5.98 -1.70
C SER A 443 -28.27 5.80 -2.91
N GLU A 444 -27.35 4.83 -2.85
CA GLU A 444 -26.39 4.51 -3.90
C GLU A 444 -26.95 3.52 -4.93
N MET A 445 -27.70 2.50 -4.49
CA MET A 445 -28.14 1.37 -5.31
C MET A 445 -29.67 1.29 -5.44
N SER A 446 -30.14 0.73 -6.56
CA SER A 446 -31.56 0.51 -6.79
C SER A 446 -32.11 -0.63 -5.92
N ALA A 447 -33.40 -0.54 -5.58
CA ALA A 447 -34.11 -1.57 -4.83
C ALA A 447 -34.21 -2.92 -5.57
N THR A 448 -34.00 -2.94 -6.89
CA THR A 448 -34.00 -4.14 -7.75
C THR A 448 -32.64 -4.84 -7.85
N SER A 449 -31.61 -4.33 -7.18
CA SER A 449 -30.27 -4.91 -7.19
C SER A 449 -30.24 -6.34 -6.70
N SER A 450 -29.40 -7.17 -7.35
CA SER A 450 -29.16 -8.54 -6.90
C SER A 450 -28.62 -8.59 -5.46
N LEU A 451 -28.97 -9.66 -4.73
CA LEU A 451 -28.57 -9.80 -3.33
C LEU A 451 -27.03 -9.84 -3.18
N GLU A 452 -26.33 -10.49 -4.10
CA GLU A 452 -24.86 -10.60 -4.06
C GLU A 452 -24.17 -9.26 -4.34
N LEU A 453 -24.72 -8.43 -5.24
CA LEU A 453 -24.26 -7.06 -5.43
C LEU A 453 -24.45 -6.23 -4.15
N LEU A 454 -25.63 -6.30 -3.53
CA LEU A 454 -25.92 -5.55 -2.30
C LEU A 454 -25.02 -5.99 -1.14
N LYS A 455 -24.70 -7.29 -1.04
CA LYS A 455 -23.74 -7.80 -0.04
C LYS A 455 -22.33 -7.27 -0.29
N ALA A 456 -21.86 -7.31 -1.54
CA ALA A 456 -20.55 -6.77 -1.89
C ALA A 456 -20.49 -5.26 -1.55
N HIS A 457 -21.53 -4.51 -1.90
CA HIS A 457 -21.64 -3.09 -1.59
C HIS A 457 -21.68 -2.82 -0.08
N ALA A 458 -22.37 -3.65 0.71
CA ALA A 458 -22.39 -3.53 2.16
C ALA A 458 -20.99 -3.71 2.78
N VAL A 459 -20.24 -4.71 2.32
CA VAL A 459 -18.88 -4.97 2.80
C VAL A 459 -17.94 -3.82 2.45
N ILE A 460 -17.93 -3.33 1.20
CA ILE A 460 -17.03 -2.22 0.81
C ILE A 460 -17.42 -0.91 1.51
N SER A 461 -18.72 -0.59 1.61
CA SER A 461 -19.17 0.63 2.27
C SER A 461 -18.80 0.64 3.75
N ARG A 462 -18.93 -0.51 4.44
CA ARG A 462 -18.48 -0.69 5.82
C ARG A 462 -16.97 -0.56 5.95
N SER A 463 -16.22 -1.21 5.06
CA SER A 463 -14.74 -1.19 5.08
C SER A 463 -14.21 0.23 4.93
N TRP A 464 -14.71 0.96 3.92
CA TRP A 464 -14.35 2.35 3.70
C TRP A 464 -14.70 3.22 4.91
N LEU A 465 -15.91 3.09 5.44
CA LEU A 465 -16.36 3.87 6.60
C LEU A 465 -15.46 3.65 7.82
N LEU A 466 -15.21 2.38 8.18
CA LEU A 466 -14.38 2.05 9.33
C LEU A 466 -12.93 2.48 9.12
N ALA A 467 -12.41 2.41 7.90
CA ALA A 467 -11.09 2.94 7.56
C ALA A 467 -11.02 4.47 7.73
N GLN A 468 -12.07 5.23 7.39
CA GLN A 468 -12.10 6.68 7.63
C GLN A 468 -12.20 7.03 9.11
N MET A 469 -13.06 6.34 9.85
CA MET A 469 -13.18 6.48 11.32
C MET A 469 -11.83 6.20 12.01
N GLU A 470 -11.12 5.20 11.53
CA GLU A 470 -9.79 4.84 12.02
C GLU A 470 -8.73 5.88 11.65
N LYS A 471 -8.69 6.32 10.39
CA LYS A 471 -7.78 7.38 9.91
C LYS A 471 -7.95 8.64 10.76
N ARG A 472 -9.19 9.05 11.02
CA ARG A 472 -9.49 10.21 11.88
C ARG A 472 -8.99 10.03 13.31
N LYS A 473 -9.17 8.85 13.93
CA LYS A 473 -8.68 8.57 15.29
C LYS A 473 -7.15 8.54 15.37
N ARG A 474 -6.46 8.02 14.34
CA ARG A 474 -4.99 8.00 14.23
C ARG A 474 -4.42 9.42 14.07
N ILE A 475 -5.13 10.29 13.33
CA ILE A 475 -4.78 11.71 13.18
C ILE A 475 -5.23 12.44 14.46
N GLY A 476 -4.42 12.36 15.53
CA GLY A 476 -4.54 13.29 16.66
C GLY A 476 -4.36 14.75 16.22
N GLU A 477 -4.61 15.71 17.12
CA GLU A 477 -4.57 17.16 16.81
C GLU A 477 -3.24 17.67 16.19
N GLU A 478 -2.17 16.89 16.26
CA GLU A 478 -0.80 17.27 15.85
C GLU A 478 -0.49 17.09 14.35
N ASN A 479 -1.28 16.32 13.56
CA ASN A 479 -1.00 16.06 12.14
C ASN A 479 -1.69 17.03 11.15
N LYS A 480 -2.27 18.14 11.63
CA LYS A 480 -3.04 19.15 10.86
C LYS A 480 -2.25 19.94 9.78
N LYS A 481 -1.08 19.49 9.31
CA LYS A 481 -0.12 20.35 8.58
C LYS A 481 0.44 19.82 7.25
N ARG A 482 -0.21 18.87 6.57
CA ARG A 482 0.14 18.57 5.16
C ARG A 482 -0.85 19.26 4.23
N PRO A 483 -0.40 20.19 3.36
CA PRO A 483 -1.32 20.88 2.46
C PRO A 483 -1.98 19.89 1.48
N SER A 484 -3.30 20.00 1.32
CA SER A 484 -4.11 19.25 0.35
C SER A 484 -3.80 19.58 -1.11
N TYR A 485 -2.93 20.55 -1.38
CA TYR A 485 -2.53 20.93 -2.73
C TYR A 485 -1.09 21.42 -2.80
N MET A 486 -0.51 21.35 -4.00
CA MET A 486 0.74 21.99 -4.39
C MET A 486 0.45 22.87 -5.59
N LYS A 487 0.85 24.14 -5.51
CA LYS A 487 0.69 25.10 -6.61
C LYS A 487 2.00 25.80 -6.89
N THR A 488 2.44 25.75 -8.13
CA THR A 488 3.56 26.53 -8.69
C THR A 488 3.03 27.50 -9.75
N ASP A 489 3.92 28.24 -10.41
CA ASP A 489 3.53 29.14 -11.49
C ASP A 489 2.93 28.41 -12.70
N ASP A 490 3.29 27.13 -12.88
CA ASP A 490 2.94 26.34 -14.07
C ASP A 490 2.14 25.05 -13.75
N GLU A 491 1.89 24.74 -12.47
CA GLU A 491 1.25 23.49 -12.06
C GLU A 491 0.34 23.65 -10.82
N LEU A 492 -0.78 22.92 -10.81
CA LEU A 492 -1.64 22.68 -9.66
C LEU A 492 -1.89 21.18 -9.50
N ILE A 493 -1.43 20.59 -8.39
CA ILE A 493 -1.79 19.25 -7.96
C ILE A 493 -2.66 19.35 -6.72
N ARG A 494 -3.86 18.79 -6.74
CA ARG A 494 -4.77 18.79 -5.58
C ARG A 494 -5.15 17.38 -5.20
N TRP A 495 -4.85 17.01 -3.96
CA TRP A 495 -5.26 15.75 -3.35
C TRP A 495 -6.56 15.95 -2.58
N TYR A 496 -7.49 15.03 -2.77
CA TYR A 496 -8.71 14.91 -1.97
C TYR A 496 -8.50 13.84 -0.89
N ASP A 497 -9.32 13.86 0.15
CA ASP A 497 -9.29 12.97 1.31
C ASP A 497 -8.23 13.21 2.39
N ARG A 498 -7.59 14.39 2.38
CA ARG A 498 -6.53 14.75 3.35
C ARG A 498 -6.98 15.69 4.48
N GLU A 499 -8.13 16.35 4.36
CA GLU A 499 -8.53 17.45 5.24
C GLU A 499 -9.97 17.34 5.76
N ASP A 500 -10.69 16.26 5.46
CA ASP A 500 -12.11 16.40 5.21
C ASP A 500 -12.92 16.71 6.47
N HIS A 501 -12.70 15.99 7.57
CA HIS A 501 -13.54 16.11 8.76
C HIS A 501 -12.75 15.99 10.06
N THR A 502 -12.70 17.07 10.84
CA THR A 502 -12.10 17.08 12.18
C THR A 502 -13.14 16.82 13.27
N LEU A 503 -14.39 17.22 13.05
CA LEU A 503 -15.47 17.22 14.06
C LEU A 503 -16.32 15.95 14.07
N PHE A 504 -16.43 15.28 12.93
CA PHE A 504 -17.24 14.08 12.72
C PHE A 504 -16.48 13.09 11.82
N ASP A 505 -16.96 11.85 11.70
CA ASP A 505 -16.24 10.79 10.99
C ASP A 505 -16.38 10.92 9.46
N VAL A 506 -17.58 11.23 8.98
CA VAL A 506 -17.92 11.36 7.55
C VAL A 506 -19.01 12.41 7.33
N CYS A 507 -19.11 13.01 6.15
CA CYS A 507 -20.26 13.86 5.79
C CYS A 507 -21.37 13.07 5.09
N ALA A 508 -22.56 13.65 5.02
CA ALA A 508 -23.73 13.06 4.37
C ALA A 508 -23.77 13.22 2.83
N ASP A 509 -22.76 13.87 2.25
CA ASP A 509 -22.71 14.25 0.84
C ASP A 509 -21.92 13.24 -0.02
N ASP A 510 -21.98 13.40 -1.34
CA ASP A 510 -21.27 12.60 -2.35
C ASP A 510 -19.74 12.64 -2.18
N HIS A 511 -19.24 13.59 -1.40
CA HIS A 511 -17.85 13.65 -0.96
C HIS A 511 -17.43 12.38 -0.16
N CYS A 512 -18.31 11.86 0.69
CA CYS A 512 -18.05 10.67 1.50
C CYS A 512 -18.87 9.48 1.02
N GLN A 513 -20.14 9.43 1.44
CA GLN A 513 -21.12 8.42 1.08
C GLN A 513 -22.49 9.09 1.22
N ARG A 514 -23.37 8.88 0.24
CA ARG A 514 -24.65 9.57 0.20
C ARG A 514 -25.59 9.07 1.31
N TYR A 515 -25.69 9.83 2.39
CA TYR A 515 -26.49 9.50 3.56
C TYR A 515 -27.71 10.44 3.68
N GLN A 516 -28.92 9.91 3.52
CA GLN A 516 -30.16 10.71 3.49
C GLN A 516 -31.15 10.34 4.63
N GLY A 517 -30.64 9.62 5.64
CA GLY A 517 -31.43 9.10 6.76
C GLY A 517 -32.49 8.09 6.30
N ILE A 518 -33.66 8.15 6.93
CA ILE A 518 -34.83 7.30 6.63
C ILE A 518 -35.86 8.01 5.72
N THR A 519 -35.49 9.14 5.14
CA THR A 519 -36.34 9.90 4.21
C THR A 519 -36.71 9.08 2.97
N LYS A 520 -35.77 8.22 2.53
CA LYS A 520 -35.99 7.21 1.49
C LYS A 520 -36.31 5.87 2.12
N GLU A 521 -37.24 5.14 1.51
CA GLU A 521 -37.62 3.81 1.95
C GLU A 521 -36.47 2.82 1.73
N THR A 522 -36.03 2.15 2.80
CA THR A 522 -35.04 1.08 2.72
C THR A 522 -35.71 -0.21 2.25
N SER A 523 -35.29 -0.71 1.07
CA SER A 523 -35.76 -2.00 0.54
C SER A 523 -35.47 -3.16 1.50
N PRO A 524 -36.38 -4.15 1.65
CA PRO A 524 -36.12 -5.37 2.41
C PRO A 524 -34.86 -6.11 1.96
N HIS A 525 -34.51 -6.05 0.67
CA HIS A 525 -33.31 -6.69 0.12
C HIS A 525 -32.02 -6.07 0.67
N VAL A 526 -31.99 -4.74 0.83
CA VAL A 526 -30.85 -4.03 1.43
C VAL A 526 -30.67 -4.42 2.89
N LYS A 527 -31.76 -4.45 3.67
CA LYS A 527 -31.73 -4.89 5.07
C LYS A 527 -31.20 -6.32 5.20
N GLU A 528 -31.63 -7.21 4.31
CA GLU A 528 -31.17 -8.60 4.30
C GLU A 528 -29.68 -8.71 3.93
N ALA A 529 -29.21 -7.98 2.92
CA ALA A 529 -27.80 -7.96 2.53
C ALA A 529 -26.90 -7.48 3.68
N ILE A 530 -27.29 -6.38 4.35
CA ILE A 530 -26.59 -5.83 5.51
C ILE A 530 -26.59 -6.84 6.66
N ARG A 531 -27.74 -7.46 6.95
CA ARG A 531 -27.85 -8.48 8.01
C ARG A 531 -26.93 -9.68 7.76
N GLN A 532 -26.88 -10.18 6.52
CA GLN A 532 -26.04 -11.33 6.15
C GLN A 532 -24.54 -11.00 6.19
N THR A 533 -24.17 -9.73 5.98
CA THR A 533 -22.78 -9.25 5.96
C THR A 533 -22.42 -8.41 7.18
N SER A 534 -23.24 -8.42 8.23
CA SER A 534 -23.03 -7.61 9.43
C SER A 534 -21.62 -7.82 9.98
N GLY A 535 -20.91 -6.74 10.28
CA GLY A 535 -19.53 -6.79 10.79
C GLY A 535 -18.47 -7.28 9.80
N GLN A 536 -18.82 -7.64 8.56
CA GLN A 536 -17.85 -8.04 7.54
C GLN A 536 -17.22 -6.84 6.85
N VAL A 537 -15.90 -6.87 6.72
CA VAL A 537 -15.07 -5.87 6.05
C VAL A 537 -14.00 -6.53 5.20
N LEU A 538 -13.40 -5.77 4.30
CA LEU A 538 -12.16 -6.12 3.61
C LEU A 538 -10.97 -5.75 4.49
N THR A 539 -10.04 -6.70 4.59
CA THR A 539 -8.78 -6.53 5.28
C THR A 539 -7.62 -6.95 4.39
N SER A 540 -6.50 -6.25 4.46
CA SER A 540 -5.27 -6.64 3.79
C SER A 540 -4.07 -6.30 4.67
N ARG A 541 -3.14 -7.25 4.82
CA ARG A 541 -1.95 -7.12 5.69
C ARG A 541 -2.26 -6.69 7.13
N GLY A 542 -3.44 -7.06 7.64
CA GLY A 542 -3.88 -6.71 9.00
C GLY A 542 -4.54 -5.34 9.16
N GLU A 543 -4.71 -4.55 8.09
CA GLU A 543 -5.45 -3.28 8.13
C GLU A 543 -6.81 -3.39 7.42
N ILE A 544 -7.78 -2.56 7.82
CA ILE A 544 -9.06 -2.42 7.10
C ILE A 544 -8.80 -1.71 5.77
N CYS A 545 -9.30 -2.28 4.68
CA CYS A 545 -9.11 -1.71 3.36
C CYS A 545 -9.90 -0.41 3.17
N ASP A 546 -9.24 0.62 2.64
CA ASP A 546 -9.88 1.76 1.99
C ASP A 546 -10.57 1.29 0.69
N ALA A 547 -11.81 0.82 0.82
CA ALA A 547 -12.54 0.12 -0.24
C ALA A 547 -13.29 1.10 -1.17
N ARG A 548 -12.55 1.65 -2.14
CA ARG A 548 -13.07 2.60 -3.14
C ARG A 548 -13.91 1.92 -4.22
N PHE A 549 -14.93 2.61 -4.72
CA PHE A 549 -15.77 2.11 -5.81
C PHE A 549 -16.23 3.23 -6.74
N SER A 550 -16.52 2.89 -7.99
CA SER A 550 -17.02 3.84 -9.00
C SER A 550 -18.02 3.18 -9.93
N LYS A 551 -18.78 3.99 -10.67
CA LYS A 551 -19.89 3.50 -11.50
C LYS A 551 -19.42 2.57 -12.62
N SER A 552 -18.43 3.00 -13.41
CA SER A 552 -17.83 2.20 -14.48
C SER A 552 -16.32 2.41 -14.58
N CYS A 553 -15.53 1.33 -14.55
CA CYS A 553 -14.07 1.42 -14.70
C CYS A 553 -13.64 1.72 -16.15
N GLY A 554 -14.48 1.42 -17.15
CA GLY A 554 -14.15 1.58 -18.58
C GLY A 554 -13.36 0.42 -19.17
N GLY A 555 -13.31 -0.72 -18.46
CA GLY A 555 -12.66 -1.97 -18.87
C GLY A 555 -11.38 -2.29 -18.09
N VAL A 556 -10.78 -1.31 -17.41
CA VAL A 556 -9.60 -1.51 -16.57
C VAL A 556 -9.75 -0.70 -15.27
N MET A 557 -9.52 -1.35 -14.13
CA MET A 557 -9.46 -0.69 -12.82
C MET A 557 -8.19 0.15 -12.69
N GLU A 558 -8.23 1.21 -11.88
CA GLU A 558 -7.08 2.09 -11.64
C GLU A 558 -6.41 1.84 -10.29
N GLU A 559 -5.15 2.27 -10.14
CA GLU A 559 -4.46 2.28 -8.85
C GLU A 559 -4.75 3.54 -8.03
N PHE A 560 -4.79 3.38 -6.70
CA PHE A 560 -5.13 4.46 -5.76
C PHE A 560 -4.32 5.75 -5.97
N GLN A 561 -3.01 5.63 -6.18
CA GLN A 561 -2.09 6.77 -6.23
C GLN A 561 -2.30 7.73 -7.40
N TYR A 562 -2.95 7.28 -8.47
CA TYR A 562 -3.21 8.14 -9.64
C TYR A 562 -4.41 9.06 -9.44
N CYS A 563 -5.34 8.68 -8.56
CA CYS A 563 -6.55 9.45 -8.26
C CYS A 563 -6.47 10.20 -6.92
N TRP A 564 -5.84 9.61 -5.90
CA TRP A 564 -5.74 10.17 -4.54
C TRP A 564 -4.29 10.36 -4.11
N GLU A 565 -3.95 10.00 -2.87
CA GLU A 565 -2.63 10.19 -2.28
C GLU A 565 -1.57 9.30 -2.96
N ASP A 566 -0.33 9.79 -3.07
CA ASP A 566 0.78 9.07 -3.71
C ASP A 566 1.31 7.93 -2.81
N THR A 567 0.43 7.01 -2.44
CA THR A 567 0.69 5.88 -1.56
C THR A 567 0.03 4.64 -2.16
N PRO A 568 0.83 3.71 -2.70
CA PRO A 568 0.30 2.47 -3.26
C PRO A 568 -0.50 1.70 -2.22
N LYS A 569 -1.62 1.11 -2.64
CA LYS A 569 -2.43 0.17 -1.85
C LYS A 569 -2.41 -1.18 -2.57
N ASN A 570 -1.92 -2.21 -1.90
CA ASN A 570 -1.71 -3.54 -2.51
C ASN A 570 -3.01 -4.23 -2.96
N TYR A 571 -4.16 -3.78 -2.45
CA TYR A 571 -5.49 -4.26 -2.81
C TYR A 571 -6.26 -3.32 -3.77
N LEU A 572 -5.68 -2.20 -4.19
CA LEU A 572 -6.24 -1.29 -5.20
C LEU A 572 -5.28 -1.20 -6.38
N VAL A 573 -5.31 -2.23 -7.21
CA VAL A 573 -4.38 -2.40 -8.34
C VAL A 573 -5.15 -2.35 -9.66
N ALA A 574 -4.42 -2.11 -10.75
CA ALA A 574 -5.00 -2.12 -12.07
C ALA A 574 -5.16 -3.54 -12.61
N LEU A 575 -6.40 -3.93 -12.92
CA LEU A 575 -6.78 -5.19 -13.54
C LEU A 575 -7.82 -4.95 -14.63
N ALA A 576 -7.80 -5.74 -15.69
CA ALA A 576 -8.89 -5.77 -16.66
C ALA A 576 -10.16 -6.33 -16.00
N ASP A 577 -11.30 -5.72 -16.28
CA ASP A 577 -12.60 -6.10 -15.73
C ASP A 577 -13.22 -7.29 -16.49
N THR A 578 -12.51 -8.42 -16.51
CA THR A 578 -12.85 -9.62 -17.28
C THR A 578 -12.77 -10.89 -16.42
N PRO A 579 -13.49 -11.98 -16.79
CA PRO A 579 -13.46 -13.24 -16.05
C PRO A 579 -12.13 -14.00 -16.13
N ASN A 580 -11.36 -13.83 -17.22
CA ASN A 580 -10.10 -14.53 -17.49
C ASN A 580 -9.02 -13.56 -17.97
N GLU A 581 -7.75 -13.91 -17.72
CA GLU A 581 -6.52 -13.25 -18.17
C GLU A 581 -6.59 -11.71 -18.12
N HIS A 582 -6.05 -11.10 -17.06
CA HIS A 582 -6.00 -9.64 -16.88
C HIS A 582 -5.00 -8.97 -17.83
N VAL A 583 -5.12 -9.23 -19.13
CA VAL A 583 -4.23 -8.75 -20.18
C VAL A 583 -4.85 -7.52 -20.82
N PHE A 584 -4.18 -6.39 -20.62
CA PHE A 584 -4.46 -5.12 -21.29
C PHE A 584 -3.11 -4.47 -21.62
N PRO A 585 -3.03 -3.62 -22.67
CA PRO A 585 -1.79 -2.95 -23.02
C PRO A 585 -1.39 -1.94 -21.93
N ASP A 586 -0.14 -1.49 -21.91
CA ASP A 586 0.29 -0.46 -20.96
C ASP A 586 -0.34 0.90 -21.31
N LEU A 587 -1.49 1.20 -20.69
CA LEU A 587 -2.27 2.42 -20.95
C LEU A 587 -1.61 3.70 -20.41
N ARG A 588 -0.44 3.60 -19.78
CA ARG A 588 0.39 4.77 -19.49
C ARG A 588 1.02 5.35 -20.77
N ILE A 589 1.08 4.56 -21.83
CA ILE A 589 1.60 4.95 -23.14
C ILE A 589 0.45 5.56 -23.95
N GLU A 590 0.56 6.84 -24.33
CA GLU A 590 -0.49 7.62 -25.00
C GLU A 590 -1.10 6.90 -26.22
N LYS A 591 -0.24 6.31 -27.07
CA LYS A 591 -0.68 5.59 -28.28
C LYS A 591 -1.54 4.36 -27.97
N GLU A 592 -1.18 3.62 -26.92
CA GLU A 592 -1.93 2.44 -26.50
C GLU A 592 -3.25 2.85 -25.81
N ALA A 593 -3.23 3.93 -25.03
CA ALA A 593 -4.43 4.53 -24.45
C ALA A 593 -5.41 5.00 -25.52
N ASP A 594 -4.95 5.70 -26.56
CA ASP A 594 -5.79 6.15 -27.69
C ASP A 594 -6.44 4.97 -28.39
N LYS A 595 -5.66 3.94 -28.75
CA LYS A 595 -6.18 2.72 -29.36
C LYS A 595 -7.20 2.03 -28.47
N TRP A 596 -6.91 1.89 -27.17
CA TRP A 596 -7.80 1.23 -26.21
C TRP A 596 -9.12 1.97 -26.02
N ILE A 597 -9.07 3.29 -25.82
CA ILE A 597 -10.25 4.14 -25.60
C ILE A 597 -11.14 4.17 -26.84
N ARG A 598 -10.57 4.12 -28.05
CA ARG A 598 -11.35 4.05 -29.30
C ARG A 598 -11.91 2.67 -29.63
N THR A 599 -11.58 1.66 -28.84
CA THR A 599 -12.15 0.31 -28.96
C THR A 599 -13.06 -0.01 -27.79
N ALA A 600 -13.91 -1.03 -27.94
CA ALA A 600 -14.81 -1.50 -26.90
C ALA A 600 -14.50 -2.98 -26.58
N PRO A 601 -13.42 -3.27 -25.82
CA PRO A 601 -13.08 -4.63 -25.45
C PRO A 601 -14.18 -5.25 -24.58
N GLU A 602 -14.23 -6.58 -24.54
CA GLU A 602 -15.10 -7.32 -23.63
C GLU A 602 -14.71 -7.01 -22.18
N SER A 603 -15.71 -6.71 -21.34
CA SER A 603 -15.54 -6.42 -19.92
C SER A 603 -16.89 -6.59 -19.23
N PHE A 604 -16.91 -6.93 -17.95
CA PHE A 604 -18.15 -7.01 -17.18
C PHE A 604 -18.89 -5.66 -17.22
N CYS A 605 -18.20 -4.53 -17.11
CA CYS A 605 -18.83 -3.22 -17.20
C CYS A 605 -19.24 -2.78 -18.62
N ASN A 606 -18.93 -3.56 -19.67
CA ASN A 606 -19.36 -3.29 -21.05
C ASN A 606 -20.68 -4.01 -21.33
N THR A 607 -21.77 -3.50 -20.74
CA THR A 607 -23.11 -4.09 -20.87
C THR A 607 -24.12 -3.09 -21.39
N HIS A 608 -25.06 -3.59 -22.18
CA HIS A 608 -26.24 -2.87 -22.67
C HIS A 608 -27.54 -3.49 -22.12
N ASP A 609 -27.42 -4.40 -21.15
CA ASP A 609 -28.57 -5.04 -20.53
C ASP A 609 -29.29 -4.04 -19.61
N THR A 610 -30.48 -3.62 -20.02
CA THR A 610 -31.29 -2.64 -19.30
C THR A 610 -31.73 -3.14 -17.93
N HIS A 611 -31.88 -4.45 -17.75
CA HIS A 611 -32.19 -5.03 -16.44
C HIS A 611 -31.03 -4.81 -15.48
N VAL A 612 -29.80 -5.15 -15.89
CA VAL A 612 -28.60 -4.96 -15.07
C VAL A 612 -28.37 -3.48 -14.78
N LEU A 613 -28.50 -2.63 -15.80
CA LEU A 613 -28.30 -1.19 -15.65
C LEU A 613 -29.29 -0.57 -14.66
N SER A 614 -30.54 -1.03 -14.63
CA SER A 614 -31.54 -0.55 -13.65
C SER A 614 -31.23 -0.89 -12.19
N GLN A 615 -30.27 -1.80 -11.94
CA GLN A 615 -29.79 -2.11 -10.58
C GLN A 615 -28.84 -1.04 -10.04
N VAL A 616 -28.08 -0.39 -10.93
CA VAL A 616 -27.02 0.56 -10.56
C VAL A 616 -27.38 2.00 -10.90
N LEU A 617 -28.10 2.22 -12.02
CA LEU A 617 -28.48 3.53 -12.50
C LEU A 617 -29.86 3.92 -11.96
N ASN A 618 -29.92 5.06 -11.28
CA ASN A 618 -31.18 5.70 -10.88
C ASN A 618 -31.98 6.14 -12.13
N ASP A 619 -33.29 6.36 -11.99
CA ASP A 619 -34.20 6.66 -13.12
C ASP A 619 -33.70 7.74 -14.08
N TYR A 620 -33.06 8.79 -13.56
CA TYR A 620 -32.49 9.87 -14.39
C TYR A 620 -31.23 9.46 -15.17
N ASP A 621 -30.42 8.54 -14.63
CA ASP A 621 -29.17 8.10 -15.24
C ASP A 621 -29.35 6.95 -16.24
N GLN A 622 -30.52 6.27 -16.24
CA GLN A 622 -30.79 5.13 -17.12
C GLN A 622 -30.79 5.48 -18.62
N GLU A 623 -30.96 6.76 -18.96
CA GLU A 623 -30.83 7.26 -20.34
C GLU A 623 -29.37 7.35 -20.79
N THR A 624 -28.41 7.32 -19.85
CA THR A 624 -26.97 7.33 -20.14
C THR A 624 -26.52 5.93 -20.53
N THR A 625 -26.38 5.66 -21.82
CA THR A 625 -26.00 4.35 -22.37
C THR A 625 -24.55 4.30 -22.88
N ASP A 626 -23.90 5.47 -23.00
CA ASP A 626 -22.55 5.64 -23.53
C ASP A 626 -21.48 5.70 -22.42
N PHE A 627 -21.80 5.40 -21.17
CA PHE A 627 -20.87 5.48 -20.05
C PHE A 627 -19.60 4.62 -20.22
N TYR A 628 -19.68 3.52 -20.99
CA TYR A 628 -18.51 2.66 -21.25
C TYR A 628 -17.54 3.34 -22.21
N ARG A 629 -18.05 4.01 -23.25
CA ARG A 629 -17.33 4.82 -24.23
C ARG A 629 -18.17 6.03 -24.61
N TRP A 630 -17.75 7.19 -24.13
CA TRP A 630 -18.49 8.44 -24.23
C TRP A 630 -17.73 9.45 -25.10
N GLN A 631 -18.45 10.43 -25.63
CA GLN A 631 -17.86 11.52 -26.41
C GLN A 631 -18.51 12.85 -26.05
N VAL A 632 -17.68 13.89 -25.91
CA VAL A 632 -18.12 15.28 -25.75
C VAL A 632 -17.40 16.15 -26.76
N ASP A 633 -18.15 17.00 -27.44
CA ASP A 633 -17.63 17.91 -28.46
C ASP A 633 -17.69 19.36 -27.97
N TYR A 634 -16.58 20.09 -28.13
CA TYR A 634 -16.51 21.52 -27.85
C TYR A 634 -16.03 22.29 -29.06
N THR A 635 -16.65 23.44 -29.32
CA THR A 635 -16.01 24.50 -30.12
C THR A 635 -14.87 25.15 -29.33
N GLN A 636 -13.96 25.81 -30.06
CA GLN A 636 -12.88 26.60 -29.46
C GLN A 636 -13.39 27.61 -28.41
N GLN A 637 -14.52 28.26 -28.70
CA GLN A 637 -15.12 29.26 -27.82
C GLN A 637 -15.69 28.63 -26.55
N GLU A 638 -16.41 27.52 -26.67
CA GLU A 638 -17.01 26.81 -25.53
C GLU A 638 -15.94 26.27 -24.58
N LEU A 639 -14.93 25.58 -25.11
CA LEU A 639 -13.85 25.03 -24.28
C LEU A 639 -13.05 26.14 -23.59
N GLY A 640 -12.72 27.22 -24.31
CA GLY A 640 -12.02 28.36 -23.75
C GLY A 640 -12.80 29.04 -22.63
N ALA A 641 -14.11 29.27 -22.82
CA ALA A 641 -14.98 29.85 -21.81
C ALA A 641 -15.13 28.93 -20.58
N LEU A 642 -15.27 27.63 -20.80
CA LEU A 642 -15.40 26.63 -19.75
C LEU A 642 -14.13 26.56 -18.87
N ILE A 643 -12.96 26.40 -19.49
CA ILE A 643 -11.68 26.33 -18.77
C ILE A 643 -11.43 27.63 -18.02
N LEU A 644 -11.69 28.79 -18.63
CA LEU A 644 -11.57 30.09 -17.95
C LEU A 644 -12.47 30.15 -16.70
N LYS A 645 -13.73 29.76 -16.84
CA LYS A 645 -14.71 29.75 -15.73
C LYS A 645 -14.31 28.80 -14.60
N LYS A 646 -13.83 27.59 -14.93
CA LYS A 646 -13.54 26.55 -13.94
C LYS A 646 -12.17 26.71 -13.29
N THR A 647 -11.17 27.18 -14.03
CA THR A 647 -9.79 27.33 -13.54
C THR A 647 -9.43 28.75 -13.10
N GLN A 648 -10.22 29.75 -13.51
CA GLN A 648 -9.94 31.18 -13.32
C GLN A 648 -8.61 31.62 -13.97
N ILE A 649 -8.15 30.91 -15.01
CA ILE A 649 -6.93 31.20 -15.76
C ILE A 649 -7.29 31.52 -17.22
N ASP A 650 -6.78 32.64 -17.73
CA ASP A 650 -6.89 33.02 -19.14
C ASP A 650 -5.78 32.37 -19.98
N PHE A 651 -6.14 31.29 -20.65
CA PHE A 651 -5.26 30.59 -21.60
C PHE A 651 -5.24 31.25 -22.99
N GLY A 652 -6.10 32.23 -23.26
CA GLY A 652 -6.38 32.70 -24.61
C GLY A 652 -7.08 31.62 -25.43
N GLN A 653 -6.61 31.39 -26.65
CA GLN A 653 -7.09 30.30 -27.49
C GLN A 653 -6.42 28.99 -27.08
N ILE A 654 -7.19 27.94 -26.82
CA ILE A 654 -6.67 26.61 -26.51
C ILE A 654 -6.05 26.00 -27.77
N LEU A 655 -4.82 25.52 -27.66
CA LEU A 655 -4.05 24.90 -28.74
C LEU A 655 -3.97 23.39 -28.57
N ASP A 656 -3.88 22.92 -27.33
CA ASP A 656 -3.71 21.51 -27.01
C ASP A 656 -4.14 21.14 -25.59
N LEU A 657 -4.54 19.88 -25.43
CA LEU A 657 -4.81 19.24 -24.14
C LEU A 657 -3.93 17.98 -24.07
N GLN A 658 -2.78 18.10 -23.40
CA GLN A 658 -1.74 17.07 -23.42
C GLN A 658 -1.78 16.23 -22.14
N ALA A 659 -1.98 14.93 -22.28
CA ALA A 659 -1.78 13.98 -21.19
C ALA A 659 -0.28 13.87 -20.87
N VAL A 660 0.16 14.56 -19.82
CA VAL A 660 1.56 14.52 -19.36
C VAL A 660 1.85 13.20 -18.65
N GLU A 661 0.87 12.72 -17.88
CA GLU A 661 0.97 11.49 -17.11
C GLU A 661 -0.38 10.79 -17.05
N ARG A 662 -0.37 9.47 -17.24
CA ARG A 662 -1.53 8.58 -17.12
C ARG A 662 -1.27 7.52 -16.05
N GLY A 663 -2.34 7.12 -15.37
CA GLY A 663 -2.40 5.90 -14.57
C GLY A 663 -2.50 4.65 -15.45
N LYS A 664 -2.54 3.48 -14.80
CA LYS A 664 -2.53 2.19 -15.49
C LYS A 664 -3.85 1.86 -16.18
N SER A 665 -4.96 2.51 -15.81
CA SER A 665 -6.24 2.39 -16.52
C SER A 665 -6.37 3.35 -17.71
N GLY A 666 -5.34 4.14 -18.00
CA GLY A 666 -5.37 5.19 -19.03
C GLY A 666 -6.00 6.51 -18.56
N ARG A 667 -6.45 6.59 -17.29
CA ARG A 667 -6.89 7.85 -16.68
C ARG A 667 -5.74 8.85 -16.62
N ILE A 668 -5.97 10.06 -17.11
CA ILE A 668 -4.99 11.14 -17.02
C ILE A 668 -4.92 11.58 -15.57
N CYS A 669 -3.71 11.54 -14.99
CA CYS A 669 -3.44 12.05 -13.65
C CYS A 669 -2.68 13.40 -13.68
N LYS A 670 -2.10 13.78 -14.83
CA LYS A 670 -1.62 15.15 -15.10
C LYS A 670 -1.96 15.56 -16.52
N LEU A 671 -2.76 16.62 -16.65
CA LEU A 671 -3.14 17.22 -17.92
C LEU A 671 -2.50 18.60 -18.05
N ARG A 672 -1.78 18.83 -19.15
CA ARG A 672 -1.28 20.15 -19.52
C ARG A 672 -2.21 20.81 -20.52
N ILE A 673 -2.76 21.94 -20.14
CA ILE A 673 -3.56 22.81 -20.98
C ILE A 673 -2.62 23.82 -21.64
N VAL A 674 -2.55 23.78 -22.97
CA VAL A 674 -1.69 24.67 -23.78
C VAL A 674 -2.58 25.68 -24.46
N GLY A 675 -2.40 26.97 -24.17
CA GLY A 675 -3.08 28.06 -24.86
C GLY A 675 -2.12 29.12 -25.39
N THR A 676 -2.64 30.05 -26.17
CA THR A 676 -1.85 31.13 -26.80
C THR A 676 -1.25 32.12 -25.79
N LYS A 677 -1.82 32.24 -24.59
CA LYS A 677 -1.33 33.13 -23.54
C LYS A 677 -0.58 32.42 -22.42
N ARG A 678 -0.94 31.17 -22.11
CA ARG A 678 -0.41 30.42 -20.97
C ARG A 678 -0.40 28.93 -21.24
N THR A 679 0.54 28.24 -20.61
CA THR A 679 0.53 26.79 -20.46
C THR A 679 0.48 26.46 -18.98
N PHE A 680 -0.38 25.53 -18.56
CA PHE A 680 -0.54 25.18 -17.15
C PHE A 680 -0.94 23.72 -17.00
N THR A 681 -0.40 23.05 -16.00
CA THR A 681 -0.67 21.64 -15.71
C THR A 681 -1.60 21.51 -14.52
N ILE A 682 -2.69 20.76 -14.67
CA ILE A 682 -3.58 20.37 -13.58
C ILE A 682 -3.40 18.87 -13.33
N GLY A 683 -3.37 18.46 -12.07
CA GLY A 683 -3.19 17.06 -11.70
C GLY A 683 -4.21 16.54 -10.72
N LYS A 684 -4.25 15.20 -10.67
CA LYS A 684 -5.28 14.33 -10.12
C LYS A 684 -6.58 14.34 -10.92
N GLU A 685 -7.24 13.19 -10.92
CA GLU A 685 -8.35 12.86 -11.82
C GLU A 685 -9.54 13.82 -11.69
N LEU A 686 -9.89 14.18 -10.45
CA LEU A 686 -11.07 14.99 -10.17
C LEU A 686 -10.92 16.44 -10.67
N GLU A 687 -9.74 17.04 -10.54
CA GLU A 687 -9.49 18.41 -11.04
C GLU A 687 -9.58 18.48 -12.55
N ILE A 688 -9.06 17.46 -13.23
CA ILE A 688 -9.14 17.35 -14.70
C ILE A 688 -10.60 17.31 -15.15
N ARG A 689 -11.42 16.49 -14.51
CA ARG A 689 -12.85 16.36 -14.84
C ARG A 689 -13.63 17.64 -14.57
N ARG A 690 -13.33 18.32 -13.47
CA ARG A 690 -13.95 19.61 -13.10
C ARG A 690 -13.59 20.74 -14.04
N ALA A 691 -12.37 20.75 -14.57
CA ALA A 691 -11.90 21.76 -15.51
C ALA A 691 -12.55 21.65 -16.91
N LEU A 692 -12.99 20.45 -17.27
CA LEU A 692 -13.46 20.11 -18.63
C LEU A 692 -14.95 19.78 -18.73
N SER A 693 -15.76 20.09 -17.71
CA SER A 693 -17.22 19.95 -17.79
C SER A 693 -17.94 20.97 -16.90
N GLU A 694 -19.11 21.44 -17.35
CA GLU A 694 -19.96 22.31 -16.54
C GLU A 694 -20.54 21.57 -15.32
N SER A 695 -20.93 20.31 -15.51
CA SER A 695 -21.49 19.44 -14.48
C SER A 695 -20.44 18.43 -14.00
N HIS A 696 -20.25 17.36 -14.76
CA HIS A 696 -19.24 16.34 -14.51
C HIS A 696 -18.78 15.75 -15.84
N LEU A 697 -17.47 15.65 -16.04
CA LEU A 697 -16.91 14.78 -17.06
C LEU A 697 -16.95 13.35 -16.50
N TYR A 698 -17.34 12.35 -17.29
CA TYR A 698 -17.52 10.99 -16.76
C TYR A 698 -16.25 10.42 -16.14
N SER A 699 -15.09 10.58 -16.78
CA SER A 699 -13.79 10.16 -16.24
C SER A 699 -12.65 11.03 -16.80
N SER A 700 -11.41 10.86 -16.31
CA SER A 700 -10.22 11.40 -16.98
C SER A 700 -9.56 10.42 -17.96
N ALA A 701 -10.16 9.26 -18.23
CA ALA A 701 -9.66 8.32 -19.24
C ALA A 701 -10.19 8.75 -20.61
N PHE A 702 -9.54 9.74 -21.22
CA PHE A 702 -9.91 10.24 -22.55
C PHE A 702 -8.71 10.53 -23.45
N VAL A 703 -9.02 10.70 -24.73
CA VAL A 703 -8.16 11.26 -25.78
C VAL A 703 -8.86 12.43 -26.47
N VAL A 704 -8.09 13.26 -27.16
CA VAL A 704 -8.58 14.52 -27.73
C VAL A 704 -8.23 14.63 -29.20
N ASP A 705 -9.24 14.71 -30.06
CA ASP A 705 -9.06 15.07 -31.48
C ASP A 705 -9.23 16.57 -31.66
N ARG A 706 -8.26 17.19 -32.34
CA ARG A 706 -8.29 18.61 -32.72
C ARG A 706 -8.69 18.74 -34.18
N VAL A 707 -9.78 19.45 -34.46
CA VAL A 707 -10.37 19.50 -35.80
C VAL A 707 -10.53 20.93 -36.29
N GLY A 708 -10.33 21.09 -37.60
CA GLY A 708 -10.47 22.37 -38.30
C GLY A 708 -9.47 23.40 -37.81
N MET A 709 -8.18 23.23 -38.13
CA MET A 709 -7.16 24.22 -37.77
C MET A 709 -7.35 25.52 -38.58
N ASP A 710 -7.20 26.68 -37.94
CA ASP A 710 -7.13 27.96 -38.64
C ASP A 710 -5.73 28.23 -39.23
N ALA A 711 -5.57 29.38 -39.88
CA ALA A 711 -4.30 29.78 -40.51
C ALA A 711 -3.13 29.93 -39.53
N ASN A 712 -3.40 30.07 -38.23
CA ASN A 712 -2.41 30.19 -37.17
C ASN A 712 -2.17 28.85 -36.43
N GLY A 713 -2.79 27.75 -36.90
CA GLY A 713 -2.70 26.44 -36.27
C GLY A 713 -3.58 26.27 -35.03
N VAL A 714 -4.59 27.12 -34.84
CA VAL A 714 -5.53 27.04 -33.72
C VAL A 714 -6.69 26.11 -34.08
N PRO A 715 -6.96 25.04 -33.30
CA PRO A 715 -8.12 24.17 -33.51
C PRO A 715 -9.42 24.96 -33.40
N GLN A 716 -10.40 24.67 -34.26
CA GLN A 716 -11.74 25.25 -34.12
C GLN A 716 -12.69 24.34 -33.30
N ARG A 717 -12.36 23.05 -33.18
CA ARG A 717 -13.13 22.06 -32.41
C ARG A 717 -12.22 21.05 -31.70
N PHE A 718 -12.72 20.54 -30.57
CA PHE A 718 -12.15 19.41 -29.84
C PHE A 718 -13.19 18.32 -29.67
N HIS A 719 -12.86 17.09 -30.05
CA HIS A 719 -13.64 15.90 -29.72
C HIS A 719 -12.93 15.18 -28.57
N ILE A 720 -13.56 15.16 -27.40
CA ILE A 720 -13.06 14.44 -26.22
C ILE A 720 -13.75 13.08 -26.21
N ILE A 721 -12.98 12.02 -26.41
CA ILE A 721 -13.47 10.64 -26.48
C ILE A 721 -12.91 9.91 -25.27
N GLY A 722 -13.78 9.36 -24.43
CA GLY A 722 -13.37 8.77 -23.17
C GLY A 722 -14.03 7.44 -22.82
N ALA A 723 -13.59 6.89 -21.69
CA ALA A 723 -13.97 5.57 -21.23
C ALA A 723 -14.32 5.57 -19.73
N GLY A 724 -15.39 4.85 -19.39
CA GLY A 724 -15.83 4.67 -18.01
C GLY A 724 -16.40 5.94 -17.34
N TRP A 725 -16.89 5.74 -16.13
CA TRP A 725 -17.56 6.75 -15.31
C TRP A 725 -17.09 6.67 -13.84
N GLY A 726 -16.33 7.67 -13.43
CA GLY A 726 -15.72 7.81 -12.12
C GLY A 726 -14.24 7.50 -12.12
N HIS A 727 -13.65 7.52 -10.92
CA HIS A 727 -12.21 7.39 -10.71
C HIS A 727 -11.64 6.02 -11.08
N GLY A 728 -12.46 4.98 -11.26
CA GLY A 728 -12.04 3.67 -11.76
C GLY A 728 -11.25 2.79 -10.79
N VAL A 729 -10.84 3.31 -9.64
CA VAL A 729 -10.16 2.53 -8.61
C VAL A 729 -11.14 1.67 -7.79
N GLY A 730 -10.77 0.41 -7.57
CA GLY A 730 -11.52 -0.56 -6.76
C GLY A 730 -12.75 -1.09 -7.48
N LEU A 731 -13.88 -1.24 -6.76
CA LEU A 731 -15.05 -1.92 -7.31
C LEU A 731 -15.75 -1.11 -8.42
N CYS A 732 -15.96 -1.75 -9.56
CA CYS A 732 -16.81 -1.25 -10.64
C CYS A 732 -18.27 -1.65 -10.39
N GLN A 733 -19.16 -0.71 -10.10
CA GLN A 733 -20.56 -1.02 -9.73
C GLN A 733 -21.30 -1.77 -10.85
N ILE A 734 -21.21 -1.29 -12.11
CA ILE A 734 -21.86 -1.96 -13.25
C ILE A 734 -21.28 -3.34 -13.50
N GLY A 735 -19.94 -3.50 -13.45
CA GLY A 735 -19.30 -4.80 -13.61
C GLY A 735 -19.69 -5.76 -12.48
N ALA A 736 -19.75 -5.30 -11.23
CA ALA A 736 -20.21 -6.09 -10.09
C ALA A 736 -21.68 -6.51 -10.23
N ALA A 737 -22.54 -5.65 -10.79
CA ALA A 737 -23.93 -5.99 -11.08
C ALA A 737 -24.03 -7.10 -12.13
N VAL A 738 -23.25 -7.01 -13.22
CA VAL A 738 -23.15 -8.09 -14.22
C VAL A 738 -22.66 -9.39 -13.59
N MET A 739 -21.62 -9.35 -12.75
CA MET A 739 -21.15 -10.54 -12.05
C MET A 739 -22.24 -11.14 -11.14
N GLY A 740 -22.97 -10.31 -10.39
CA GLY A 740 -24.08 -10.78 -9.55
C GLY A 740 -25.17 -11.48 -10.36
N GLU A 741 -25.54 -10.93 -11.53
CA GLU A 741 -26.51 -11.54 -12.44
C GLU A 741 -26.01 -12.82 -13.12
N GLN A 742 -24.70 -12.94 -13.31
CA GLN A 742 -24.05 -14.16 -13.77
C GLN A 742 -23.88 -15.22 -12.66
N GLY A 743 -24.35 -14.95 -11.44
CA GLY A 743 -24.34 -15.90 -10.33
C GLY A 743 -23.06 -15.93 -9.51
N TYR A 744 -22.16 -14.95 -9.66
CA TYR A 744 -21.00 -14.82 -8.78
C TYR A 744 -21.46 -14.44 -7.37
N LEU A 745 -20.85 -15.09 -6.37
CA LEU A 745 -21.07 -14.76 -4.97
C LEU A 745 -20.35 -13.46 -4.61
N TYR A 746 -20.85 -12.73 -3.60
CA TYR A 746 -20.30 -11.44 -3.19
C TYR A 746 -18.80 -11.50 -2.87
N ASN A 747 -18.31 -12.59 -2.27
CA ASN A 747 -16.89 -12.77 -1.98
C ASN A 747 -16.04 -12.94 -3.25
N GLN A 748 -16.58 -13.55 -4.30
CA GLN A 748 -15.92 -13.65 -5.61
C GLN A 748 -15.89 -12.29 -6.31
N ILE A 749 -16.99 -11.53 -6.24
CA ILE A 749 -17.04 -10.14 -6.72
C ILE A 749 -15.97 -9.31 -6.02
N LEU A 750 -15.90 -9.36 -4.69
CA LEU A 750 -14.91 -8.62 -3.92
C LEU A 750 -13.47 -9.06 -4.22
N GLN A 751 -13.23 -10.36 -4.39
CA GLN A 751 -11.91 -10.88 -4.72
C GLN A 751 -11.41 -10.41 -6.10
N HIS A 752 -12.32 -10.24 -7.06
CA HIS A 752 -12.01 -9.69 -8.39
C HIS A 752 -11.57 -8.22 -8.33
N TYR A 753 -12.30 -7.39 -7.57
CA TYR A 753 -12.03 -5.94 -7.49
C TYR A 753 -10.98 -5.52 -6.46
N TYR A 754 -10.70 -6.37 -5.47
CA TYR A 754 -9.74 -6.10 -4.40
C TYR A 754 -8.77 -7.29 -4.24
N PRO A 755 -7.93 -7.57 -5.25
CA PRO A 755 -7.02 -8.70 -5.19
C PRO A 755 -6.04 -8.56 -4.02
N GLY A 756 -5.89 -9.61 -3.22
CA GLY A 756 -5.07 -9.58 -2.01
C GLY A 756 -5.74 -8.97 -0.77
N ALA A 757 -7.03 -8.64 -0.84
CA ALA A 757 -7.87 -8.43 0.35
C ALA A 757 -8.63 -9.72 0.71
N ALA A 758 -8.92 -9.89 1.99
CA ALA A 758 -9.75 -10.96 2.53
C ALA A 758 -10.96 -10.39 3.25
N VAL A 759 -12.10 -11.08 3.15
CA VAL A 759 -13.31 -10.75 3.92
C VAL A 759 -13.13 -11.27 5.35
N SER A 760 -13.14 -10.36 6.32
CA SER A 760 -12.98 -10.62 7.74
C SER A 760 -14.18 -10.07 8.52
N ARG A 761 -14.52 -10.67 9.66
CA ARG A 761 -15.62 -10.22 10.54
C ARG A 761 -15.06 -9.59 11.81
N LEU A 762 -15.38 -8.33 12.07
CA LEU A 762 -14.87 -7.57 13.23
C LEU A 762 -15.76 -7.67 14.47
N TYR A 763 -17.08 -7.70 14.30
CA TYR A 763 -18.08 -7.77 15.36
C TYR A 763 -19.27 -8.67 15.02
#